data_AF-A0A836QAZ9-F1
#
_entry.id   AF-A0A836QAZ9-F1
#
_cell.length_a   1.000
_cell.length_b   1.000
_cell.length_c   1.000
_cell.angle_alpha   90.00
_cell.angle_beta   90.00
_cell.angle_gamma   90.00
#
_symmetry.space_group_name_H-M   'P 1'
#
loop_
_entity.id
_entity.type
_entity.pdbx_description
1 polymer ?
#
loop_
_entity_poly.entity_id
_entity_poly.type
_entity_poly.pdbx_seq_one_letter_code
_entity_poly.pdbx_strand_id
1 'polypeptide(L)'
;MNKLLFLPFLILIIGIPSAYAHPFLVDSEPGQGQNAAVGTTQIIVFYSEAIEIDFSELKVFDSNGNKIDNMDTAYYEGESSLVITTPSLEDGVYTVTSKVLSKIDGHLVQAAIIFGVGETQVDLSLLEAQEESEITFLPEAAARFPGIIGQTVVLGSVISGIVIWGTQRKRFGKESRDLVNQAYRFKFAKLTGISLVAVFASNFIILAVQTLRLETSPIDVIDTAFGTTWLIRMIITIILLGIWFWMERKPHLSPKKHIPMLAASLVLIFTTTMMGHGAATELTAPIILDYVHNLLASVWIGGVIFFGFVLLPTLASLDGIQKAKVTLAMLPRYSGMITIALGILIITGPTLLWFLESDVASLTNSTYGSLIIAKIMLAIVLIGFGAFYQFKIQRQAERNLKSGKTFTFNKLSKPLKAEAMVGIALLGVVALLVNSSLPAGEIQTVDAQGITLGFSSTLFSEQAKFDVSVIPLGVGPNTISVLVSNVSGEPLPDISGLKIKVSNPQRNIAPIEISITELKSNDGTTRYEGDATFGFAGTWEIEVEAQRTQTVNESVIFTVLVKPTLSEIRTEITEYDFPDPDTAPLYPRFDGDNTIWISDAAKPRIWEFSIDDQQFRSHEFNGLTTIFLDIDQNGKIWFTDTPNSMIGSFDPKTKKFETIKIPLLDAISEQSIPIAVKADFQNRIWVALVDKHRLLVYNQNTNEFEKFLQIQTEEAGPSALLVDDSGNVWFAEALSGKIGMVDSKTYQITEFAPDPLLDEPFALLFDKSGSLWIAEHIGPGITKFDPILETFERVKAPNPESLPFGMAIDKYDNIWFGQHITDELAVYDPYNDQLIEVPIPTPESFTQFITADNDGNIWFVEQRGKKLGMVSISSVPGQAKVVIDGSDEFDFNYAEIVSPLIAGGIVISSLFFVKSVHDKRRIDELLQNDITKSS
;
A
#
# COMPACT_ATOMS: atom_id res chain seq x y z
N MET A 1 -7.73 -15.75 -44.04
CA MET A 1 -6.47 -15.49 -43.32
C MET A 1 -6.68 -15.40 -41.80
N ASN A 2 -7.88 -15.02 -41.33
CA ASN A 2 -8.19 -14.78 -39.90
C ASN A 2 -8.21 -16.04 -39.01
N LYS A 3 -8.45 -17.24 -39.55
CA LYS A 3 -8.51 -18.48 -38.73
C LYS A 3 -7.16 -19.15 -38.44
N LEU A 4 -6.08 -18.79 -39.14
CA LEU A 4 -4.79 -19.50 -39.04
C LEU A 4 -3.81 -18.93 -38.00
N LEU A 5 -4.05 -17.71 -37.51
CA LEU A 5 -3.25 -17.06 -36.46
C LEU A 5 -3.79 -17.33 -35.04
N PHE A 6 -5.06 -17.73 -34.92
CA PHE A 6 -5.73 -17.96 -33.64
C PHE A 6 -5.32 -19.28 -32.96
N LEU A 7 -4.98 -20.31 -33.74
CA LEU A 7 -4.72 -21.65 -33.23
C LEU A 7 -3.40 -21.80 -32.43
N PRO A 8 -2.25 -21.20 -32.83
CA PRO A 8 -1.05 -21.25 -31.99
C PRO A 8 -1.13 -20.35 -30.75
N PHE A 9 -2.02 -19.34 -30.74
CA PHE A 9 -2.27 -18.47 -29.58
C PHE A 9 -3.09 -19.18 -28.49
N LEU A 10 -3.99 -20.10 -28.88
CA LEU A 10 -4.88 -20.82 -27.95
C LEU A 10 -4.22 -22.03 -27.27
N ILE A 11 -3.16 -22.61 -27.86
CA ILE A 11 -2.55 -23.87 -27.41
C ILE A 11 -1.51 -23.66 -26.28
N LEU A 12 -1.09 -22.43 -25.99
CA LEU A 12 -0.11 -22.12 -24.93
C LEU A 12 -0.73 -21.63 -23.60
N ILE A 13 -2.06 -21.52 -23.51
CA ILE A 13 -2.77 -21.10 -22.28
C ILE A 13 -2.94 -22.27 -21.28
N ILE A 14 -2.66 -23.50 -21.70
CA ILE A 14 -2.88 -24.71 -20.88
C ILE A 14 -1.55 -25.19 -20.31
N GLY A 15 -1.16 -24.64 -19.17
CA GLY A 15 0.03 -25.03 -18.42
C GLY A 15 0.86 -23.82 -18.02
N ILE A 16 0.31 -22.95 -17.18
CA ILE A 16 1.03 -21.83 -16.57
C ILE A 16 1.54 -22.32 -15.21
N PRO A 17 2.83 -22.69 -15.06
CA PRO A 17 3.44 -22.83 -13.75
C PRO A 17 3.58 -21.46 -13.09
N SER A 18 3.41 -21.43 -11.78
CA SER A 18 3.68 -20.30 -10.90
C SER A 18 5.13 -19.85 -11.06
N ALA A 19 5.34 -18.56 -11.17
CA ALA A 19 6.64 -17.91 -11.06
C ALA A 19 6.40 -16.62 -10.25
N TYR A 20 7.44 -16.09 -9.60
CA TYR A 20 7.45 -15.09 -8.53
C TYR A 20 8.57 -14.02 -8.84
N ALA A 21 8.80 -12.92 -8.12
CA ALA A 21 10.01 -12.09 -8.39
C ALA A 21 10.55 -11.33 -7.16
N HIS A 22 11.83 -10.95 -7.28
CA HIS A 22 12.86 -10.48 -6.33
C HIS A 22 12.60 -10.63 -4.81
N PRO A 23 13.49 -11.30 -4.04
CA PRO A 23 13.28 -11.57 -2.63
C PRO A 23 13.90 -10.41 -1.88
N PHE A 24 13.07 -9.47 -1.45
CA PHE A 24 13.47 -8.50 -0.45
C PHE A 24 13.03 -9.01 0.92
N LEU A 25 13.75 -8.56 1.94
CA LEU A 25 13.45 -8.90 3.33
C LEU A 25 12.16 -8.20 3.74
N VAL A 26 11.14 -8.98 4.08
CA VAL A 26 9.83 -8.47 4.53
C VAL A 26 9.84 -8.25 6.03
N ASP A 27 10.33 -9.25 6.77
CA ASP A 27 10.36 -9.22 8.23
C ASP A 27 11.37 -10.22 8.80
N SER A 28 11.63 -10.16 10.11
CA SER A 28 12.42 -11.16 10.82
C SER A 28 11.96 -11.36 12.26
N GLU A 29 12.20 -12.55 12.80
CA GLU A 29 11.99 -12.88 14.20
C GLU A 29 13.30 -13.46 14.77
N PRO A 30 14.02 -12.75 15.65
CA PRO A 30 13.73 -11.41 16.18
C PRO A 30 13.78 -10.31 15.12
N GLY A 31 12.98 -9.26 15.31
CA GLY A 31 12.89 -8.14 14.38
C GLY A 31 14.10 -7.21 14.43
N GLN A 32 14.28 -6.42 13.37
CA GLN A 32 15.31 -5.38 13.29
C GLN A 32 15.23 -4.40 14.48
N GLY A 33 16.33 -4.23 15.21
CA GLY A 33 16.43 -3.37 16.38
C GLY A 33 15.66 -3.87 17.61
N GLN A 34 15.02 -5.04 17.55
CA GLN A 34 14.24 -5.58 18.66
C GLN A 34 15.12 -6.39 19.62
N ASN A 35 14.66 -6.52 20.87
CA ASN A 35 15.28 -7.40 21.86
C ASN A 35 14.51 -8.72 21.96
N ALA A 36 15.23 -9.82 21.81
CA ALA A 36 14.72 -11.17 22.05
C ALA A 36 14.98 -11.62 23.49
N ALA A 37 14.25 -12.63 23.94
CA ALA A 37 14.46 -13.22 25.27
C ALA A 37 15.85 -13.90 25.38
N VAL A 38 16.46 -13.83 26.56
CA VAL A 38 17.67 -14.61 26.84
C VAL A 38 17.37 -16.08 26.65
N GLY A 39 18.21 -16.76 25.88
CA GLY A 39 18.02 -18.17 25.51
C GLY A 39 17.27 -18.41 24.21
N THR A 40 17.05 -17.38 23.38
CA THR A 40 16.65 -17.55 21.98
C THR A 40 17.61 -18.51 21.27
N THR A 41 17.05 -19.45 20.52
CA THR A 41 17.80 -20.49 19.78
C THR A 41 17.43 -20.56 18.30
N GLN A 42 16.50 -19.73 17.84
CA GLN A 42 16.01 -19.73 16.47
C GLN A 42 15.83 -18.30 15.99
N ILE A 43 16.22 -18.04 14.76
CA ILE A 43 15.99 -16.77 14.06
C ILE A 43 15.35 -17.09 12.71
N ILE A 44 14.23 -16.43 12.43
CA ILE A 44 13.42 -16.61 11.22
C ILE A 44 13.48 -15.31 10.42
N VAL A 45 13.54 -15.42 9.10
CA VAL A 45 13.57 -14.28 8.16
C VAL A 45 12.58 -14.55 7.04
N PHE A 46 11.69 -13.58 6.80
CA PHE A 46 10.63 -13.64 5.81
C PHE A 46 10.97 -12.78 4.59
N TYR A 47 10.59 -13.25 3.41
CA TYR A 47 10.86 -12.59 2.14
C TYR A 47 9.60 -12.47 1.30
N SER A 48 9.64 -11.55 0.34
CA SER A 48 8.53 -11.24 -0.56
C SER A 48 8.20 -12.36 -1.55
N GLU A 49 9.08 -13.35 -1.71
CA GLU A 49 8.93 -14.42 -2.69
C GLU A 49 9.76 -15.67 -2.35
N ALA A 50 9.64 -16.71 -3.18
CA ALA A 50 10.33 -17.98 -3.01
C ALA A 50 11.85 -17.90 -3.24
N ILE A 51 12.60 -18.58 -2.36
CA ILE A 51 14.06 -18.57 -2.30
C ILE A 51 14.63 -19.92 -2.68
N GLU A 52 15.78 -19.94 -3.34
CA GLU A 52 16.53 -21.15 -3.64
C GLU A 52 17.48 -21.50 -2.49
N ILE A 53 17.04 -22.42 -1.62
CA ILE A 53 17.76 -22.77 -0.38
C ILE A 53 19.21 -23.22 -0.62
N ASP A 54 19.50 -23.94 -1.71
CA ASP A 54 20.84 -24.49 -1.96
C ASP A 54 21.90 -23.39 -2.22
N PHE A 55 21.47 -22.17 -2.53
CA PHE A 55 22.32 -21.00 -2.76
C PHE A 55 21.99 -19.84 -1.82
N SER A 56 21.23 -20.14 -0.77
CA SER A 56 20.78 -19.16 0.21
C SER A 56 21.26 -19.52 1.60
N GLU A 57 21.78 -18.54 2.31
CA GLU A 57 22.32 -18.75 3.65
C GLU A 57 21.92 -17.61 4.58
N LEU A 58 21.63 -17.97 5.82
CA LEU A 58 21.64 -17.06 6.95
C LEU A 58 22.94 -17.29 7.72
N LYS A 59 23.49 -16.23 8.31
CA LYS A 59 24.64 -16.31 9.23
C LYS A 59 24.39 -15.39 10.40
N VAL A 60 24.67 -15.86 11.61
CA VAL A 60 24.47 -15.10 12.84
C VAL A 60 25.81 -14.79 13.48
N PHE A 61 26.03 -13.54 13.83
CA PHE A 61 27.26 -13.04 14.44
C PHE A 61 26.97 -12.40 15.79
N ASP A 62 27.89 -12.55 16.75
CA ASP A 62 27.91 -11.81 18.00
C ASP A 62 28.51 -10.41 17.85
N SER A 63 28.46 -9.61 18.91
CA SER A 63 29.03 -8.26 18.99
C SER A 63 30.56 -8.19 18.81
N ASN A 64 31.27 -9.31 18.91
CA ASN A 64 32.71 -9.42 18.65
C ASN A 64 33.00 -9.84 17.19
N GLY A 65 31.96 -10.06 16.38
CA GLY A 65 32.06 -10.53 15.00
C GLY A 65 32.30 -12.04 14.86
N ASN A 66 32.13 -12.81 15.94
CA ASN A 66 32.22 -14.27 15.86
C ASN A 66 30.92 -14.85 15.32
N LYS A 67 31.02 -15.82 14.41
CA LYS A 67 29.88 -16.58 13.90
C LYS A 67 29.38 -17.56 14.97
N ILE A 68 28.09 -17.51 15.32
CA ILE A 68 27.49 -18.25 16.45
C ILE A 68 26.28 -19.12 16.07
N ASP A 69 26.03 -19.32 14.77
CA ASP A 69 24.96 -20.22 14.31
C ASP A 69 25.37 -21.69 14.22
N ASN A 70 24.36 -22.56 14.10
CA ASN A 70 24.51 -24.00 13.92
C ASN A 70 24.67 -24.42 12.45
N MET A 71 24.75 -23.45 11.51
CA MET A 71 24.92 -23.68 10.07
C MET A 71 23.83 -24.54 9.42
N ASP A 72 22.60 -24.39 9.89
CA ASP A 72 21.45 -25.22 9.52
C ASP A 72 20.31 -24.42 8.88
N THR A 73 20.65 -23.44 8.02
CA THR A 73 19.66 -22.67 7.27
C THR A 73 18.70 -23.61 6.53
N ALA A 74 17.41 -23.45 6.79
CA ALA A 74 16.35 -24.26 6.21
C ALA A 74 15.10 -23.41 5.95
N TYR A 75 14.13 -23.95 5.22
CA TYR A 75 12.80 -23.32 5.13
C TYR A 75 12.06 -23.44 6.47
N TYR A 76 11.30 -22.41 6.84
CA TYR A 76 10.45 -22.42 8.04
C TYR A 76 9.00 -22.79 7.69
N GLU A 77 8.31 -21.90 6.96
CA GLU A 77 6.92 -22.03 6.53
C GLU A 77 6.78 -21.62 5.06
N GLY A 78 7.07 -22.55 4.16
CA GLY A 78 7.06 -22.32 2.71
C GLY A 78 8.40 -21.84 2.17
N GLU A 79 8.44 -21.57 0.86
CA GLU A 79 9.69 -21.27 0.16
C GLU A 79 10.15 -19.81 0.32
N SER A 80 9.33 -18.94 0.92
CA SER A 80 9.60 -17.52 1.13
C SER A 80 10.05 -17.17 2.55
N SER A 81 10.35 -18.16 3.39
CA SER A 81 10.85 -17.95 4.75
C SER A 81 12.02 -18.88 5.06
N LEU A 82 13.05 -18.33 5.69
CA LEU A 82 14.24 -19.06 6.12
C LEU A 82 14.37 -19.02 7.64
N VAL A 83 14.83 -20.12 8.22
CA VAL A 83 15.18 -20.23 9.65
C VAL A 83 16.62 -20.66 9.79
N ILE A 84 17.30 -20.15 10.82
CA ILE A 84 18.62 -20.61 11.29
C ILE A 84 18.58 -20.80 12.80
N THR A 85 19.23 -21.86 13.29
CA THR A 85 19.30 -22.11 14.73
C THR A 85 20.66 -21.67 15.31
N THR A 86 20.63 -21.30 16.59
CA THR A 86 21.78 -20.89 17.38
C THR A 86 21.82 -21.68 18.69
N PRO A 87 22.98 -21.80 19.35
CA PRO A 87 23.01 -22.06 20.79
C PRO A 87 22.21 -20.99 21.54
N SER A 88 21.78 -21.31 22.76
CA SER A 88 21.07 -20.40 23.66
C SER A 88 21.81 -19.06 23.75
N LEU A 89 21.24 -18.01 23.16
CA LEU A 89 21.88 -16.69 23.10
C LEU A 89 21.90 -16.03 24.48
N GLU A 90 23.03 -15.42 24.82
CA GLU A 90 23.23 -14.65 26.05
C GLU A 90 22.84 -13.18 25.82
N ASP A 91 22.89 -12.35 26.86
CA ASP A 91 22.63 -10.91 26.74
C ASP A 91 23.69 -10.24 25.83
N GLY A 92 23.25 -9.52 24.79
CA GLY A 92 24.14 -8.87 23.82
C GLY A 92 23.48 -8.48 22.49
N VAL A 93 24.24 -7.81 21.62
CA VAL A 93 23.82 -7.47 20.25
C VAL A 93 24.29 -8.55 19.28
N TYR A 94 23.39 -8.94 18.37
CA TYR A 94 23.61 -9.95 17.36
C TYR A 94 23.26 -9.42 15.97
N THR A 95 23.96 -9.92 14.96
CA THR A 95 23.74 -9.56 13.56
C THR A 95 23.44 -10.82 12.76
N VAL A 96 22.28 -10.87 12.09
CA VAL A 96 21.99 -11.87 11.07
C VAL A 96 22.27 -11.29 9.71
N THR A 97 23.21 -11.86 8.97
CA THR A 97 23.36 -11.55 7.55
C THR A 97 22.62 -12.59 6.74
N SER A 98 21.82 -12.13 5.78
CA SER A 98 21.15 -12.94 4.79
C SER A 98 21.83 -12.77 3.43
N LYS A 99 22.02 -13.88 2.72
CA LYS A 99 22.39 -13.93 1.31
C LYS A 99 21.42 -14.91 0.65
N VAL A 100 20.42 -14.41 -0.08
CA VAL A 100 19.34 -15.23 -0.66
C VAL A 100 19.29 -15.14 -2.17
N LEU A 101 19.01 -16.26 -2.82
CA LEU A 101 18.84 -16.37 -4.26
C LEU A 101 17.38 -16.49 -4.66
N SER A 102 16.96 -15.60 -5.56
CA SER A 102 15.90 -15.75 -6.54
C SER A 102 15.59 -17.15 -7.05
N LYS A 103 14.50 -17.82 -6.63
CA LYS A 103 14.01 -18.94 -7.44
C LYS A 103 13.53 -18.51 -8.82
N ILE A 104 13.27 -17.23 -9.09
CA ILE A 104 12.57 -16.86 -10.32
C ILE A 104 13.38 -15.99 -11.25
N ASP A 105 13.87 -14.86 -10.76
CA ASP A 105 14.72 -14.01 -11.58
C ASP A 105 16.21 -14.34 -11.42
N GLY A 106 16.56 -15.23 -10.48
CA GLY A 106 17.93 -15.64 -10.21
C GLY A 106 18.80 -14.53 -9.61
N HIS A 107 18.22 -13.51 -8.99
CA HIS A 107 18.97 -12.44 -8.34
C HIS A 107 19.38 -12.84 -6.93
N LEU A 108 20.64 -12.56 -6.63
CA LEU A 108 21.17 -12.63 -5.27
C LEU A 108 20.88 -11.30 -4.56
N VAL A 109 20.19 -11.37 -3.43
CA VAL A 109 19.92 -10.25 -2.52
C VAL A 109 20.64 -10.51 -1.20
N GLN A 110 21.25 -9.46 -0.65
CA GLN A 110 21.88 -9.49 0.67
C GLN A 110 21.19 -8.50 1.59
N ALA A 111 20.98 -8.90 2.84
CA ALA A 111 20.44 -8.06 3.88
C ALA A 111 21.18 -8.31 5.19
N ALA A 112 21.19 -7.33 6.09
CA ALA A 112 21.65 -7.53 7.45
C ALA A 112 20.55 -7.10 8.42
N ILE A 113 20.27 -7.97 9.39
CA ILE A 113 19.41 -7.71 10.51
C ILE A 113 20.29 -7.55 11.75
N ILE A 114 20.06 -6.54 12.59
CA ILE A 114 20.71 -6.39 13.89
C ILE A 114 19.61 -6.43 14.95
N PHE A 115 19.78 -7.28 15.96
CA PHE A 115 18.83 -7.43 17.06
C PHE A 115 19.58 -7.62 18.38
N GLY A 116 18.95 -7.27 19.50
CA GLY A 116 19.49 -7.50 20.83
C GLY A 116 18.90 -8.77 21.44
N VAL A 117 19.58 -9.31 22.44
CA VAL A 117 19.05 -10.35 23.33
C VAL A 117 19.21 -9.83 24.74
N GLY A 118 18.17 -9.94 25.57
CA GLY A 118 18.16 -9.42 26.93
C GLY A 118 17.86 -7.91 27.03
N GLU A 119 18.59 -7.20 27.88
CA GLU A 119 18.38 -5.77 28.19
C GLU A 119 19.35 -4.84 27.41
N THR A 120 20.09 -5.40 26.47
CA THR A 120 21.09 -4.66 25.69
C THR A 120 20.43 -3.66 24.72
N GLN A 121 21.00 -2.45 24.59
CA GLN A 121 20.56 -1.46 23.60
C GLN A 121 21.24 -1.70 22.24
N VAL A 122 20.45 -1.79 21.18
CA VAL A 122 20.93 -1.94 19.80
C VAL A 122 21.22 -0.56 19.19
N ASP A 123 22.48 -0.32 18.80
CA ASP A 123 22.89 0.87 18.06
C ASP A 123 22.65 0.67 16.55
N LEU A 124 21.58 1.27 16.03
CA LEU A 124 21.20 1.17 14.61
C LEU A 124 22.02 2.08 13.68
N SER A 125 22.84 3.00 14.21
CA SER A 125 23.68 3.87 13.38
C SER A 125 24.73 3.09 12.56
N LEU A 126 25.01 1.84 12.96
CA LEU A 126 25.87 0.90 12.23
C LEU A 126 25.30 0.44 10.89
N LEU A 127 23.98 0.61 10.65
CA LEU A 127 23.32 0.25 9.39
C LEU A 127 23.44 1.36 8.33
N GLU A 128 23.59 2.62 8.73
CA GLU A 128 23.77 3.75 7.80
C GLU A 128 25.10 3.68 7.04
N ALA A 129 26.05 2.88 7.53
CA ALA A 129 27.36 2.66 6.90
C ALA A 129 27.38 1.53 5.86
N GLN A 130 26.23 0.91 5.55
CA GLN A 130 26.16 -0.19 4.59
C GLN A 130 26.31 0.33 3.15
N GLU A 131 27.16 -0.33 2.36
CA GLU A 131 27.31 -0.02 0.93
C GLU A 131 25.94 -0.14 0.23
N GLU A 132 25.58 0.89 -0.56
CA GLU A 132 24.40 0.91 -1.44
C GLU A 132 24.28 -0.46 -2.14
N SER A 133 23.19 -1.19 -1.87
CA SER A 133 22.89 -2.41 -2.62
C SER A 133 22.88 -2.07 -4.11
N GLU A 134 23.53 -2.86 -4.97
CA GLU A 134 23.58 -2.58 -6.40
C GLU A 134 22.16 -2.64 -7.02
N ILE A 135 21.48 -1.49 -7.06
CA ILE A 135 20.10 -1.30 -7.55
C ILE A 135 19.94 -1.78 -9.02
N THR A 136 21.02 -1.74 -9.80
CA THR A 136 21.07 -2.29 -11.16
C THR A 136 22.41 -2.97 -11.46
N PHE A 137 22.40 -4.30 -11.58
CA PHE A 137 23.58 -5.06 -11.97
C PHE A 137 23.88 -4.97 -13.48
N LEU A 138 24.66 -3.96 -13.87
CA LEU A 138 24.99 -3.65 -15.27
C LEU A 138 25.52 -4.82 -16.11
N PRO A 139 26.37 -5.74 -15.59
CA PRO A 139 26.85 -6.89 -16.37
C PRO A 139 25.71 -7.80 -16.86
N GLU A 140 24.66 -7.96 -16.07
CA GLU A 140 23.52 -8.79 -16.42
C GLU A 140 22.62 -8.14 -17.47
N ALA A 141 22.31 -6.85 -17.32
CA ALA A 141 21.61 -6.08 -18.34
C ALA A 141 22.38 -6.11 -19.68
N ALA A 142 23.70 -5.96 -19.64
CA ALA A 142 24.56 -6.08 -20.82
C ALA A 142 24.55 -7.49 -21.44
N ALA A 143 24.45 -8.54 -20.63
CA ALA A 143 24.34 -9.93 -21.09
C ALA A 143 22.99 -10.22 -21.76
N ARG A 144 21.89 -9.66 -21.25
CA ARG A 144 20.52 -9.83 -21.77
C ARG A 144 20.27 -9.02 -23.05
N PHE A 145 20.92 -7.85 -23.20
CA PHE A 145 20.68 -6.90 -24.29
C PHE A 145 20.78 -7.50 -25.71
N PRO A 146 21.83 -8.26 -26.09
CA PRO A 146 21.89 -8.90 -27.41
C PRO A 146 20.78 -9.92 -27.65
N GLY A 147 20.34 -10.62 -26.61
CA GLY A 147 19.26 -11.60 -26.66
C GLY A 147 17.90 -10.96 -26.89
N ILE A 148 17.61 -9.87 -26.18
CA ILE A 148 16.38 -9.08 -26.34
C ILE A 148 16.30 -8.51 -27.77
N ILE A 149 17.38 -7.91 -28.29
CA ILE A 149 17.41 -7.45 -29.69
C ILE A 149 17.18 -8.62 -30.65
N GLY A 150 17.91 -9.71 -30.45
CA GLY A 150 17.89 -10.85 -31.35
C GLY A 150 16.49 -11.47 -31.48
N GLN A 151 15.81 -11.72 -30.37
CA GLN A 151 14.47 -12.31 -30.39
C GLN A 151 13.42 -11.36 -31.00
N THR A 152 13.48 -10.06 -30.68
CA THR A 152 12.60 -9.03 -31.23
C THR A 152 12.75 -8.95 -32.75
N VAL A 153 13.99 -8.94 -33.25
CA VAL A 153 14.27 -8.88 -34.69
C VAL A 153 13.80 -10.15 -35.40
N VAL A 154 14.04 -11.33 -34.84
CA VAL A 154 13.61 -12.61 -35.43
C VAL A 154 12.08 -12.66 -35.56
N LEU A 155 11.36 -12.45 -34.46
CA LEU A 155 9.90 -12.52 -34.47
C LEU A 155 9.28 -11.44 -35.37
N GLY A 156 9.74 -10.19 -35.22
CA GLY A 156 9.26 -9.07 -36.05
C GLY A 156 9.53 -9.27 -37.54
N SER A 157 10.70 -9.81 -37.91
CA SER A 157 11.05 -10.13 -39.30
C SER A 157 10.16 -11.24 -39.86
N VAL A 158 9.87 -12.28 -39.08
CA VAL A 158 9.04 -13.41 -39.49
C VAL A 158 7.60 -12.96 -39.73
N ILE A 159 7.01 -12.21 -38.79
CA ILE A 159 5.65 -11.66 -38.93
C ILE A 159 5.58 -10.71 -40.14
N SER A 160 6.54 -9.79 -40.26
CA SER A 160 6.62 -8.85 -41.39
C SER A 160 6.80 -9.57 -42.73
N GLY A 161 7.59 -10.65 -42.78
CA GLY A 161 7.76 -11.49 -43.95
C GLY A 161 6.46 -12.18 -44.39
N ILE A 162 5.63 -12.62 -43.44
CA ILE A 162 4.32 -13.24 -43.74
C ILE A 162 3.32 -12.18 -44.23
N VAL A 163 3.17 -11.07 -43.49
CA VAL A 163 2.12 -10.07 -43.71
C VAL A 163 2.43 -9.16 -44.91
N ILE A 164 3.67 -8.68 -45.02
CA ILE A 164 4.06 -7.67 -46.02
C ILE A 164 4.59 -8.37 -47.28
N TRP A 165 5.65 -9.16 -47.14
CA TRP A 165 6.31 -9.79 -48.30
C TRP A 165 5.44 -10.86 -48.95
N GLY A 166 4.83 -11.71 -48.13
CA GLY A 166 3.96 -12.82 -48.57
C GLY A 166 2.82 -12.40 -49.48
N THR A 167 2.26 -11.20 -49.26
CA THR A 167 1.11 -10.68 -50.02
C THR A 167 1.52 -9.95 -51.30
N GLN A 168 2.71 -9.35 -51.35
CA GLN A 168 3.13 -8.49 -52.47
C GLN A 168 4.09 -9.14 -53.46
N ARG A 169 4.72 -10.28 -53.13
CA ARG A 169 5.65 -10.99 -54.04
C ARG A 169 5.06 -11.36 -55.40
N LYS A 170 3.73 -11.43 -55.52
CA LYS A 170 3.01 -11.70 -56.78
C LYS A 170 2.86 -10.46 -57.68
N ARG A 171 3.34 -9.28 -57.28
CA ARG A 171 3.27 -8.06 -58.11
C ARG A 171 4.48 -7.85 -59.04
N PHE A 172 5.56 -8.59 -58.86
CA PHE A 172 6.74 -8.53 -59.73
C PHE A 172 6.54 -9.34 -61.03
N GLY A 173 7.23 -9.01 -62.13
CA GLY A 173 7.29 -9.83 -63.35
C GLY A 173 8.14 -11.10 -63.18
N LYS A 174 7.98 -12.12 -64.03
CA LYS A 174 8.58 -13.46 -63.83
C LYS A 174 10.11 -13.44 -63.69
N GLU A 175 10.83 -12.66 -64.51
CA GLU A 175 12.30 -12.53 -64.43
C GLU A 175 12.77 -11.71 -63.22
N SER A 176 12.12 -10.57 -62.93
CA SER A 176 12.47 -9.73 -61.78
C SER A 176 12.11 -10.40 -60.44
N ARG A 177 11.15 -11.33 -60.42
CA ARG A 177 10.74 -12.09 -59.22
C ARG A 177 11.89 -12.89 -58.64
N ASP A 178 12.64 -13.59 -59.46
CA ASP A 178 13.63 -14.57 -58.96
C ASP A 178 14.85 -13.86 -58.36
N LEU A 179 15.36 -12.83 -59.05
CA LEU A 179 16.43 -11.95 -58.52
C LEU A 179 16.03 -11.29 -57.20
N VAL A 180 14.82 -10.74 -57.14
CA VAL A 180 14.29 -10.06 -55.95
C VAL A 180 14.04 -11.05 -54.80
N ASN A 181 13.53 -12.26 -55.09
CA ASN A 181 13.35 -13.30 -54.08
C ASN A 181 14.69 -13.82 -53.54
N GLN A 182 15.72 -13.91 -54.38
CA GLN A 182 17.07 -14.29 -53.96
C GLN A 182 17.69 -13.22 -53.06
N ALA A 183 17.58 -11.94 -53.43
CA ALA A 183 18.03 -10.82 -52.61
C ALA A 183 17.27 -10.77 -51.27
N TYR A 184 15.94 -10.95 -51.29
CA TYR A 184 15.13 -11.04 -50.08
C TYR A 184 15.59 -12.18 -49.17
N ARG A 185 15.72 -13.40 -49.71
CA ARG A 185 16.15 -14.58 -48.96
C ARG A 185 17.50 -14.35 -48.30
N PHE A 186 18.48 -13.85 -49.06
CA PHE A 186 19.83 -13.61 -48.53
C PHE A 186 19.83 -12.58 -47.40
N LYS A 187 19.12 -11.47 -47.57
CA LYS A 187 19.05 -10.40 -46.55
C LYS A 187 18.25 -10.83 -45.32
N PHE A 188 17.14 -11.55 -45.52
CA PHE A 188 16.34 -12.12 -44.44
C PHE A 188 17.15 -13.13 -43.63
N ALA A 189 17.83 -14.07 -44.31
CA ALA A 189 18.67 -15.08 -43.66
C ALA A 189 19.84 -14.43 -42.93
N LYS A 190 20.52 -13.44 -43.53
CA LYS A 190 21.60 -12.70 -42.87
C LYS A 190 21.13 -12.00 -41.59
N LEU A 191 20.02 -11.26 -41.65
CA LEU A 191 19.51 -10.53 -40.49
C LEU A 191 19.07 -11.48 -39.37
N THR A 192 18.24 -12.47 -39.70
CA THR A 192 17.74 -13.44 -38.70
C THR A 192 18.85 -14.34 -38.18
N GLY A 193 19.86 -14.67 -38.98
CA GLY A 193 21.04 -15.44 -38.55
C GLY A 193 21.89 -14.67 -37.54
N ILE A 194 22.24 -13.41 -37.84
CA ILE A 194 22.97 -12.54 -36.89
C ILE A 194 22.18 -12.41 -35.57
N SER A 195 20.86 -12.25 -35.68
CA SER A 195 19.97 -12.10 -34.52
C SER A 195 19.90 -13.38 -33.67
N LEU A 196 19.81 -14.57 -34.29
CA LEU A 196 19.83 -15.84 -33.57
C LEU A 196 21.18 -16.13 -32.93
N VAL A 197 22.29 -15.75 -33.58
CA VAL A 197 23.63 -15.83 -32.99
C VAL A 197 23.72 -14.91 -31.77
N ALA A 198 23.13 -13.71 -31.83
CA ALA A 198 23.07 -12.81 -30.68
C ALA A 198 22.25 -13.40 -29.52
N VAL A 199 21.10 -14.04 -29.79
CA VAL A 199 20.34 -14.79 -28.76
C VAL A 199 21.16 -15.92 -28.16
N PHE A 200 21.79 -16.73 -29.00
CA PHE A 200 22.61 -17.86 -28.56
C PHE A 200 23.79 -17.41 -27.70
N ALA A 201 24.53 -16.38 -28.14
CA ALA A 201 25.64 -15.81 -27.38
C ALA A 201 25.17 -15.21 -26.06
N SER A 202 24.07 -14.46 -26.06
CA SER A 202 23.45 -13.90 -24.86
C SER A 202 23.11 -14.98 -23.83
N ASN A 203 22.58 -16.14 -24.27
CA ASN A 203 22.31 -17.26 -23.37
C ASN A 203 23.60 -17.81 -22.71
N PHE A 204 24.75 -17.83 -23.38
CA PHE A 204 26.01 -18.23 -22.73
C PHE A 204 26.55 -17.15 -21.78
N ILE A 205 26.46 -15.88 -22.19
CA ILE A 205 26.95 -14.76 -21.37
C ILE A 205 26.13 -14.67 -20.08
N ILE A 206 24.80 -14.80 -20.14
CA ILE A 206 23.95 -14.74 -18.94
C ILE A 206 24.27 -15.89 -17.96
N LEU A 207 24.52 -17.10 -18.46
CA LEU A 207 24.94 -18.22 -17.61
C LEU A 207 26.28 -17.91 -16.95
N ALA A 208 27.26 -17.38 -17.70
CA ALA A 208 28.56 -17.02 -17.15
C ALA A 208 28.47 -15.89 -16.10
N VAL A 209 27.64 -14.87 -16.35
CA VAL A 209 27.39 -13.78 -15.40
C VAL A 209 26.76 -14.32 -14.12
N GLN A 210 25.77 -15.22 -14.24
CA GLN A 210 25.11 -15.84 -13.09
C GLN A 210 26.06 -16.77 -12.31
N THR A 211 26.89 -17.56 -13.00
CA THR A 211 27.95 -18.37 -12.36
C THR A 211 28.93 -17.51 -11.56
N LEU A 212 29.36 -16.37 -12.12
CA LEU A 212 30.25 -15.45 -11.42
C LEU A 212 29.56 -14.78 -10.23
N ARG A 213 28.29 -14.36 -10.39
CA ARG A 213 27.49 -13.71 -9.36
C ARG A 213 27.21 -14.62 -8.17
N LEU A 214 26.95 -15.90 -8.42
CA LEU A 214 26.67 -16.92 -7.40
C LEU A 214 27.92 -17.59 -6.84
N GLU A 215 29.11 -17.25 -7.35
CA GLU A 215 30.40 -17.84 -6.94
C GLU A 215 30.40 -19.39 -7.01
N THR A 216 29.59 -19.96 -7.90
CA THR A 216 29.33 -21.39 -7.98
C THR A 216 29.73 -21.99 -9.33
N SER A 217 29.52 -23.28 -9.57
CA SER A 217 29.79 -23.88 -10.88
C SER A 217 28.60 -23.68 -11.84
N PRO A 218 28.83 -23.67 -13.17
CA PRO A 218 27.74 -23.55 -14.14
C PRO A 218 26.71 -24.69 -14.06
N ILE A 219 27.09 -25.85 -13.53
CA ILE A 219 26.20 -27.00 -13.35
C ILE A 219 25.21 -26.71 -12.24
N ASP A 220 25.70 -26.17 -11.13
CA ASP A 220 24.88 -25.80 -9.98
C ASP A 220 23.86 -24.71 -10.38
N VAL A 221 24.26 -23.73 -11.21
CA VAL A 221 23.33 -22.73 -11.76
C VAL A 221 22.24 -23.36 -12.64
N ILE A 222 22.54 -24.43 -13.38
CA ILE A 222 21.56 -25.10 -14.25
C ILE A 222 20.50 -25.87 -13.44
N ASP A 223 20.87 -26.35 -12.25
CA ASP A 223 19.96 -27.09 -11.37
C ASP A 223 18.96 -26.16 -10.65
N THR A 224 19.21 -24.85 -10.65
CA THR A 224 18.24 -23.84 -10.16
C THR A 224 17.00 -23.71 -11.06
N ALA A 225 15.92 -23.14 -10.52
CA ALA A 225 14.74 -22.80 -11.30
C ALA A 225 15.02 -21.83 -12.47
N PHE A 226 15.93 -20.84 -12.31
CA PHE A 226 16.45 -20.03 -13.42
C PHE A 226 17.10 -20.91 -14.51
N GLY A 227 17.92 -21.88 -14.09
CA GLY A 227 18.58 -22.85 -14.94
C GLY A 227 17.62 -23.66 -15.81
N THR A 228 16.45 -24.04 -15.29
CA THR A 228 15.42 -24.73 -16.08
C THR A 228 14.87 -23.86 -17.22
N THR A 229 14.57 -22.59 -16.96
CA THR A 229 14.10 -21.63 -17.97
C THR A 229 15.19 -21.34 -19.00
N TRP A 230 16.43 -21.21 -18.54
CA TRP A 230 17.59 -21.09 -19.40
C TRP A 230 17.77 -22.30 -20.32
N LEU A 231 17.58 -23.53 -19.82
CA LEU A 231 17.70 -24.76 -20.60
C LEU A 231 16.62 -24.82 -21.69
N ILE A 232 15.37 -24.50 -21.36
CA ILE A 232 14.27 -24.39 -22.32
C ILE A 232 14.63 -23.35 -23.40
N ARG A 233 15.14 -22.19 -22.99
CA ARG A 233 15.59 -21.11 -23.87
C ARG A 233 16.74 -21.53 -24.78
N MET A 234 17.67 -22.35 -24.28
CA MET A 234 18.77 -22.89 -25.07
C MET A 234 18.28 -23.89 -26.12
N ILE A 235 17.42 -24.83 -25.72
CA ILE A 235 16.82 -25.83 -26.61
C ILE A 235 16.03 -25.15 -27.74
N ILE A 236 15.17 -24.17 -27.41
CA ILE A 236 14.39 -23.46 -28.44
C ILE A 236 15.29 -22.65 -29.37
N THR A 237 16.40 -22.08 -28.86
CA THR A 237 17.38 -21.36 -29.69
C THR A 237 18.10 -22.30 -30.67
N ILE A 238 18.46 -23.52 -30.24
CA ILE A 238 19.03 -24.54 -31.12
C ILE A 238 18.02 -24.98 -32.19
N ILE A 239 16.75 -25.18 -31.80
CA ILE A 239 15.67 -25.48 -32.75
C ILE A 239 15.51 -24.34 -33.77
N LEU A 240 15.54 -23.09 -33.34
CA LEU A 240 15.47 -21.91 -34.20
C LEU A 240 16.65 -21.86 -35.18
N LEU A 241 17.87 -22.15 -34.74
CA LEU A 241 19.05 -22.26 -35.61
C LEU A 241 18.89 -23.40 -36.64
N GLY A 242 18.37 -24.55 -36.23
CA GLY A 242 18.06 -25.66 -37.14
C GLY A 242 17.02 -25.30 -38.20
N ILE A 243 15.94 -24.61 -37.79
CA ILE A 243 14.92 -24.08 -38.70
C ILE A 243 15.54 -23.03 -39.63
N TRP A 244 16.43 -22.17 -39.12
CA TRP A 244 17.12 -21.14 -39.90
C TRP A 244 17.98 -21.78 -41.01
N PHE A 245 18.82 -22.78 -40.70
CA PHE A 245 19.60 -23.52 -41.70
C PHE A 245 18.70 -24.23 -42.72
N TRP A 246 17.57 -24.80 -42.28
CA TRP A 246 16.60 -25.42 -43.17
C TRP A 246 15.96 -24.41 -44.13
N MET A 247 15.60 -23.21 -43.63
CA MET A 247 15.05 -22.11 -44.42
C MET A 247 16.08 -21.57 -45.42
N GLU A 248 17.34 -21.46 -45.00
CA GLU A 248 18.43 -21.02 -45.86
C GLU A 248 18.55 -21.94 -47.07
N ARG A 249 18.43 -23.26 -46.93
CA ARG A 249 18.50 -24.21 -48.07
C ARG A 249 17.32 -24.15 -49.04
N LYS A 250 16.25 -23.39 -48.75
CA LYS A 250 15.09 -23.32 -49.65
C LYS A 250 15.30 -22.29 -50.76
N PRO A 251 14.91 -22.58 -52.01
CA PRO A 251 15.09 -21.65 -53.12
C PRO A 251 14.23 -20.38 -52.96
N HIS A 252 13.04 -20.51 -52.36
CA HIS A 252 12.11 -19.41 -52.14
C HIS A 252 11.44 -19.53 -50.76
N LEU A 253 11.34 -18.40 -50.04
CA LEU A 253 10.65 -18.30 -48.76
C LEU A 253 9.17 -17.94 -49.01
N SER A 254 8.28 -18.92 -48.87
CA SER A 254 6.82 -18.69 -48.92
C SER A 254 6.28 -18.45 -47.51
N PRO A 255 5.10 -17.83 -47.34
CA PRO A 255 4.51 -17.60 -46.02
C PRO A 255 4.42 -18.87 -45.17
N LYS A 256 4.11 -20.02 -45.78
CA LYS A 256 4.06 -21.31 -45.08
C LYS A 256 5.40 -21.74 -44.49
N LYS A 257 6.53 -21.35 -45.12
CA LYS A 257 7.88 -21.69 -44.65
C LYS A 257 8.35 -20.83 -43.48
N HIS A 258 7.65 -19.74 -43.19
CA HIS A 258 7.90 -18.91 -42.01
C HIS A 258 7.20 -19.44 -40.75
N ILE A 259 6.21 -20.33 -40.88
CA ILE A 259 5.40 -20.83 -39.75
C ILE A 259 6.23 -21.56 -38.68
N PRO A 260 7.19 -22.46 -39.01
CA PRO A 260 8.00 -23.11 -37.98
C PRO A 260 8.83 -22.11 -37.16
N MET A 261 9.44 -21.14 -37.83
CA MET A 261 10.20 -20.07 -37.17
C MET A 261 9.29 -19.20 -36.30
N LEU A 262 8.07 -18.89 -36.77
CA LEU A 262 7.09 -18.12 -36.01
C LEU A 262 6.72 -18.83 -34.69
N ALA A 263 6.34 -20.11 -34.76
CA ALA A 263 5.96 -20.88 -33.58
C ALA A 263 7.11 -20.95 -32.56
N ALA A 264 8.32 -21.27 -33.01
CA ALA A 264 9.47 -21.34 -32.12
C ALA A 264 9.88 -19.96 -31.55
N SER A 265 9.73 -18.88 -32.32
CA SER A 265 10.01 -17.53 -31.83
C SER A 265 8.98 -17.00 -30.81
N LEU A 266 7.72 -17.45 -30.89
CA LEU A 266 6.69 -17.14 -29.89
C LEU A 266 7.02 -17.83 -28.55
N VAL A 267 7.44 -19.10 -28.60
CA VAL A 267 7.92 -19.82 -27.42
C VAL A 267 9.16 -19.16 -26.84
N LEU A 268 10.10 -18.69 -27.68
CA LEU A 268 11.28 -17.96 -27.19
C LEU A 268 10.90 -16.68 -26.44
N ILE A 269 9.96 -15.87 -26.94
CA ILE A 269 9.53 -14.67 -26.22
C ILE A 269 8.82 -15.03 -24.90
N PHE A 270 8.05 -16.12 -24.86
CA PHE A 270 7.43 -16.58 -23.62
C PHE A 270 8.47 -16.82 -22.51
N THR A 271 9.65 -17.37 -22.84
CA THR A 271 10.73 -17.51 -21.85
C THR A 271 11.21 -16.18 -21.28
N THR A 272 11.06 -15.07 -22.00
CA THR A 272 11.43 -13.72 -21.50
C THR A 272 10.40 -13.21 -20.51
N THR A 273 9.11 -13.46 -20.77
CA THR A 273 8.03 -13.12 -19.83
C THR A 273 8.15 -13.91 -18.53
N MET A 274 8.56 -15.18 -18.59
CA MET A 274 8.85 -15.99 -17.40
C MET A 274 10.04 -15.49 -16.58
N MET A 275 10.90 -14.65 -17.15
CA MET A 275 12.08 -14.06 -16.48
C MET A 275 11.89 -12.55 -16.20
N GLY A 276 10.66 -12.02 -16.29
CA GLY A 276 10.37 -10.60 -16.13
C GLY A 276 9.35 -10.32 -15.03
N HIS A 277 9.25 -9.05 -14.62
CA HIS A 277 8.42 -8.58 -13.51
C HIS A 277 6.93 -8.98 -13.59
N GLY A 278 6.36 -9.19 -14.77
CA GLY A 278 4.97 -9.66 -14.88
C GLY A 278 4.75 -11.06 -14.30
N ALA A 279 5.78 -11.92 -14.32
CA ALA A 279 5.75 -13.20 -13.62
C ALA A 279 5.79 -13.03 -12.10
N ALA A 280 6.28 -11.90 -11.58
CA ALA A 280 6.44 -11.67 -10.15
C ALA A 280 5.16 -11.78 -9.32
N THR A 281 4.11 -11.21 -9.89
CA THR A 281 2.92 -10.77 -9.16
C THR A 281 2.00 -11.90 -8.73
N GLU A 282 2.31 -13.16 -9.05
CA GLU A 282 1.43 -14.34 -8.95
C GLU A 282 0.09 -14.25 -9.72
N LEU A 283 -0.20 -13.09 -10.32
CA LEU A 283 -1.39 -12.83 -11.10
C LEU A 283 -1.19 -13.28 -12.55
N THR A 284 -2.21 -13.94 -13.10
CA THR A 284 -2.19 -14.35 -14.51
C THR A 284 -2.29 -13.16 -15.48
N ALA A 285 -2.91 -12.06 -15.06
CA ALA A 285 -3.14 -10.90 -15.91
C ALA A 285 -1.84 -10.16 -16.31
N PRO A 286 -0.91 -9.82 -15.38
CA PRO A 286 0.39 -9.23 -15.70
C PRO A 286 1.25 -10.09 -16.63
N ILE A 287 1.28 -11.42 -16.44
CA ILE A 287 1.98 -12.37 -17.33
C ILE A 287 1.46 -12.25 -18.77
N ILE A 288 0.13 -12.28 -18.93
CA ILE A 288 -0.50 -12.17 -20.26
C ILE A 288 -0.21 -10.80 -20.88
N LEU A 289 -0.31 -9.73 -20.09
CA LEU A 289 -0.05 -8.36 -20.54
C LEU A 289 1.40 -8.18 -20.99
N ASP A 290 2.36 -8.67 -20.23
CA ASP A 290 3.79 -8.61 -20.58
C ASP A 290 4.08 -9.43 -21.85
N TYR A 291 3.56 -10.65 -21.95
CA TYR A 291 3.73 -11.47 -23.16
C TYR A 291 3.16 -10.79 -24.41
N VAL A 292 1.96 -10.21 -24.30
CA VAL A 292 1.33 -9.44 -25.39
C VAL A 292 2.15 -8.18 -25.70
N HIS A 293 2.64 -7.47 -24.69
CA HIS A 293 3.48 -6.29 -24.86
C HIS A 293 4.78 -6.63 -25.61
N ASN A 294 5.50 -7.67 -25.21
CA ASN A 294 6.74 -8.12 -25.86
C ASN A 294 6.54 -8.61 -27.30
N LEU A 295 5.42 -9.32 -27.56
CA LEU A 295 5.02 -9.72 -28.91
C LEU A 295 4.81 -8.48 -29.81
N LEU A 296 4.06 -7.50 -29.34
CA LEU A 296 3.71 -6.31 -30.13
C LEU A 296 4.90 -5.36 -30.29
N ALA A 297 5.76 -5.23 -29.28
CA ALA A 297 7.04 -4.53 -29.38
C ALA A 297 7.93 -5.16 -30.46
N SER A 298 7.91 -6.51 -30.56
CA SER A 298 8.61 -7.24 -31.62
C SER A 298 8.03 -6.99 -33.01
N VAL A 299 6.71 -6.91 -33.14
CA VAL A 299 6.05 -6.50 -34.39
C VAL A 299 6.47 -5.07 -34.77
N TRP A 300 6.58 -4.17 -33.80
CA TRP A 300 6.94 -2.78 -34.03
C TRP A 300 8.42 -2.62 -34.40
N ILE A 301 9.33 -2.82 -33.45
CA ILE A 301 10.77 -2.55 -33.59
C ILE A 301 11.41 -3.53 -34.57
N GLY A 302 11.11 -4.83 -34.42
CA GLY A 302 11.59 -5.85 -35.35
C GLY A 302 11.05 -5.63 -36.77
N GLY A 303 9.83 -5.09 -36.92
CA GLY A 303 9.26 -4.66 -38.19
C GLY A 303 10.02 -3.49 -38.83
N VAL A 304 10.42 -2.48 -38.03
CA VAL A 304 11.21 -1.31 -38.52
C VAL A 304 12.56 -1.80 -39.06
N ILE A 305 13.24 -2.64 -38.30
CA ILE A 305 14.55 -3.21 -38.66
C ILE A 305 14.41 -4.06 -39.93
N PHE A 306 13.38 -4.92 -40.01
CA PHE A 306 13.09 -5.69 -41.22
C PHE A 306 12.86 -4.78 -42.44
N PHE A 307 12.05 -3.72 -42.28
CA PHE A 307 11.76 -2.80 -43.39
C PHE A 307 13.02 -2.08 -43.87
N GLY A 308 13.87 -1.61 -42.94
CA GLY A 308 15.07 -0.83 -43.24
C GLY A 308 16.26 -1.63 -43.75
N PHE A 309 16.44 -2.86 -43.28
CA PHE A 309 17.63 -3.67 -43.57
C PHE A 309 17.36 -4.85 -44.52
N VAL A 310 16.11 -5.32 -44.61
CA VAL A 310 15.73 -6.41 -45.54
C VAL A 310 14.93 -5.85 -46.70
N LEU A 311 13.78 -5.24 -46.44
CA LEU A 311 12.81 -4.92 -47.48
C LEU A 311 13.31 -3.81 -48.41
N LEU A 312 13.64 -2.63 -47.89
CA LEU A 312 14.10 -1.50 -48.71
C LEU A 312 15.38 -1.84 -49.50
N PRO A 313 16.42 -2.47 -48.89
CA PRO A 313 17.59 -2.85 -49.65
C PRO A 313 17.32 -3.95 -50.68
N THR A 314 16.32 -4.81 -50.49
CA THR A 314 15.92 -5.80 -51.49
C THR A 314 15.32 -5.12 -52.73
N LEU A 315 14.52 -4.08 -52.53
CA LEU A 315 13.92 -3.30 -53.62
C LEU A 315 14.92 -2.39 -54.34
N ALA A 316 16.16 -2.28 -53.86
CA ALA A 316 17.18 -1.41 -54.45
C ALA A 316 17.65 -1.87 -55.84
N SER A 317 17.50 -3.16 -56.18
CA SER A 317 17.86 -3.73 -57.48
C SER A 317 16.82 -3.50 -58.59
N LEU A 318 15.68 -2.89 -58.27
CA LEU A 318 14.61 -2.61 -59.22
C LEU A 318 14.78 -1.25 -59.91
N ASP A 319 14.26 -1.13 -61.12
CA ASP A 319 14.15 0.14 -61.84
C ASP A 319 13.37 1.20 -61.03
N GLY A 320 13.73 2.48 -61.20
CA GLY A 320 13.29 3.58 -60.35
C GLY A 320 11.77 3.72 -60.22
N ILE A 321 11.03 3.46 -61.30
CA ILE A 321 9.55 3.56 -61.31
C ILE A 321 8.93 2.32 -60.65
N GLN A 322 9.38 1.11 -61.00
CA GLN A 322 8.90 -0.14 -60.38
C GLN A 322 9.18 -0.17 -58.88
N LYS A 323 10.37 0.29 -58.48
CA LYS A 323 10.79 0.45 -57.08
C LYS A 323 9.85 1.37 -56.32
N ALA A 324 9.48 2.53 -56.89
CA ALA A 324 8.55 3.47 -56.27
C ALA A 324 7.15 2.85 -56.09
N LYS A 325 6.62 2.17 -57.12
CA LYS A 325 5.31 1.51 -57.09
C LYS A 325 5.22 0.44 -56.00
N VAL A 326 6.21 -0.44 -55.91
CA VAL A 326 6.23 -1.53 -54.93
C VAL A 326 6.41 -1.00 -53.51
N THR A 327 7.28 0.00 -53.32
CA THR A 327 7.48 0.64 -52.00
C THR A 327 6.19 1.30 -51.52
N LEU A 328 5.49 2.04 -52.40
CA LEU A 328 4.19 2.65 -52.09
C LEU A 328 3.12 1.62 -51.78
N ALA A 329 3.12 0.45 -52.43
CA ALA A 329 2.18 -0.63 -52.09
C ALA A 329 2.43 -1.23 -50.70
N MET A 330 3.69 -1.29 -50.25
CA MET A 330 4.06 -1.93 -48.98
C MET A 330 3.89 -0.98 -47.79
N LEU A 331 4.12 0.32 -47.97
CA LEU A 331 4.19 1.30 -46.88
C LEU A 331 2.89 1.44 -46.06
N PRO A 332 1.67 1.58 -46.65
CA PRO A 332 0.43 1.66 -45.87
C PRO A 332 0.04 0.36 -45.17
N ARG A 333 0.51 -0.79 -45.68
CA ARG A 333 0.27 -2.10 -45.05
C ARG A 333 1.15 -2.25 -43.80
N TYR A 334 2.42 -1.84 -43.94
CA TYR A 334 3.34 -1.77 -42.82
C TYR A 334 2.83 -0.78 -41.75
N SER A 335 2.52 0.46 -42.15
CA SER A 335 1.97 1.48 -41.25
C SER A 335 0.74 0.99 -40.50
N GLY A 336 -0.22 0.34 -41.17
CA GLY A 336 -1.43 -0.15 -40.52
C GLY A 336 -1.16 -1.25 -39.49
N MET A 337 -0.20 -2.15 -39.76
CA MET A 337 0.23 -3.18 -38.80
C MET A 337 0.86 -2.54 -37.55
N ILE A 338 1.71 -1.55 -37.74
CA ILE A 338 2.38 -0.84 -36.65
C ILE A 338 1.39 0.00 -35.84
N THR A 339 0.41 0.65 -36.47
CA THR A 339 -0.62 1.41 -35.76
C THR A 339 -1.50 0.53 -34.87
N ILE A 340 -1.86 -0.68 -35.33
CA ILE A 340 -2.59 -1.65 -34.48
C ILE A 340 -1.73 -2.06 -33.29
N ALA A 341 -0.45 -2.41 -33.54
CA ALA A 341 0.46 -2.81 -32.48
C ALA A 341 0.64 -1.68 -31.44
N LEU A 342 0.82 -0.45 -31.90
CA LEU A 342 0.96 0.73 -31.03
C LEU A 342 -0.30 0.99 -30.20
N GLY A 343 -1.50 0.88 -30.79
CA GLY A 343 -2.75 1.08 -30.07
C GLY A 343 -2.92 0.10 -28.90
N ILE A 344 -2.50 -1.16 -29.08
CA ILE A 344 -2.53 -2.15 -28.00
C ILE A 344 -1.37 -1.92 -27.01
N LEU A 345 -0.18 -1.52 -27.46
CA LEU A 345 0.96 -1.20 -26.57
C LEU A 345 0.65 -0.05 -25.61
N ILE A 346 -0.12 0.95 -26.07
CA ILE A 346 -0.59 2.07 -25.23
C ILE A 346 -1.53 1.59 -24.12
N ILE A 347 -2.19 0.45 -24.29
CA ILE A 347 -3.03 -0.18 -23.26
C ILE A 347 -2.17 -1.07 -22.38
N THR A 348 -1.43 -2.02 -22.97
CA THR A 348 -0.74 -3.05 -22.19
C THR A 348 0.41 -2.50 -21.36
N GLY A 349 1.12 -1.46 -21.82
CA GLY A 349 2.22 -0.88 -21.06
C GLY A 349 1.77 -0.26 -19.73
N PRO A 350 0.87 0.74 -19.75
CA PRO A 350 0.39 1.36 -18.52
C PRO A 350 -0.47 0.43 -17.65
N THR A 351 -1.23 -0.49 -18.23
CA THR A 351 -1.97 -1.49 -17.42
C THR A 351 -1.02 -2.48 -16.75
N LEU A 352 0.06 -2.91 -17.43
CA LEU A 352 1.08 -3.74 -16.79
C LEU A 352 1.76 -2.98 -15.64
N LEU A 353 2.10 -1.71 -15.85
CA LEU A 353 2.68 -0.87 -14.81
C LEU A 353 1.74 -0.73 -13.61
N TRP A 354 0.43 -0.52 -13.81
CA TRP A 354 -0.55 -0.47 -12.72
C TRP A 354 -0.56 -1.70 -11.81
N PHE A 355 -0.34 -2.89 -12.37
CA PHE A 355 -0.24 -4.13 -11.58
C PHE A 355 1.10 -4.29 -10.86
N LEU A 356 2.15 -3.60 -11.31
CA LEU A 356 3.50 -3.70 -10.77
C LEU A 356 3.80 -2.59 -9.76
N GLU A 357 3.37 -1.37 -10.05
CA GLU A 357 3.49 -0.19 -9.21
C GLU A 357 2.35 0.78 -9.53
N SER A 358 1.56 1.11 -8.51
CA SER A 358 0.42 2.02 -8.64
C SER A 358 0.62 3.34 -7.89
N ASP A 359 1.64 3.43 -7.05
CA ASP A 359 2.01 4.69 -6.42
C ASP A 359 2.83 5.56 -7.40
N VAL A 360 2.32 6.77 -7.62
CA VAL A 360 2.92 7.72 -8.56
C VAL A 360 4.19 8.33 -7.96
N ALA A 361 4.24 8.57 -6.65
CA ALA A 361 5.37 9.18 -5.97
C ALA A 361 6.58 8.21 -5.95
N SER A 362 6.32 6.96 -5.57
CA SER A 362 7.30 5.87 -5.68
C SER A 362 7.84 5.72 -7.11
N LEU A 363 6.97 5.83 -8.11
CA LEU A 363 7.39 5.77 -9.50
C LEU A 363 8.25 6.98 -9.92
N THR A 364 7.92 8.21 -9.53
CA THR A 364 8.69 9.39 -9.95
C THR A 364 10.07 9.48 -9.30
N ASN A 365 10.19 8.98 -8.07
CA ASN A 365 11.41 9.09 -7.27
C ASN A 365 12.39 7.89 -7.44
N SER A 366 11.96 6.82 -8.10
CA SER A 366 12.78 5.61 -8.32
C SER A 366 13.63 5.64 -9.61
N THR A 367 14.70 4.84 -9.62
CA THR A 367 15.51 4.57 -10.81
C THR A 367 14.67 3.82 -11.86
N TYR A 368 13.83 2.90 -11.42
CA TYR A 368 12.86 2.18 -12.24
C TYR A 368 11.95 3.14 -13.03
N GLY A 369 11.33 4.13 -12.37
CA GLY A 369 10.47 5.07 -13.07
C GLY A 369 11.22 6.04 -13.98
N SER A 370 12.45 6.43 -13.62
CA SER A 370 13.34 7.18 -14.52
C SER A 370 13.61 6.43 -15.85
N LEU A 371 13.81 5.12 -15.79
CA LEU A 371 13.96 4.26 -16.97
C LEU A 371 12.65 4.14 -17.77
N ILE A 372 11.48 4.11 -17.11
CA ILE A 372 10.17 4.16 -17.79
C ILE A 372 9.99 5.47 -18.55
N ILE A 373 10.30 6.61 -17.92
CA ILE A 373 10.24 7.92 -18.57
C ILE A 373 11.15 7.94 -19.80
N ALA A 374 12.38 7.42 -19.69
CA ALA A 374 13.29 7.28 -20.83
C ALA A 374 12.71 6.40 -21.95
N LYS A 375 12.08 5.27 -21.61
CA LYS A 375 11.40 4.37 -22.57
C LYS A 375 10.24 5.07 -23.27
N ILE A 376 9.41 5.82 -22.54
CA ILE A 376 8.28 6.59 -23.09
C ILE A 376 8.79 7.68 -24.04
N MET A 377 9.83 8.42 -23.66
CA MET A 377 10.42 9.46 -24.50
C MET A 377 10.98 8.90 -25.81
N LEU A 378 11.71 7.79 -25.76
CA LEU A 378 12.20 7.10 -26.96
C LEU A 378 11.04 6.58 -27.83
N ALA A 379 9.97 6.06 -27.21
CA ALA A 379 8.78 5.62 -27.92
C ALA A 379 8.07 6.78 -28.64
N ILE A 380 7.93 7.95 -28.01
CA ILE A 380 7.38 9.18 -28.62
C ILE A 380 8.19 9.59 -29.85
N VAL A 381 9.52 9.53 -29.77
CA VAL A 381 10.40 9.81 -30.93
C VAL A 381 10.14 8.83 -32.08
N LEU A 382 9.99 7.53 -31.80
CA LEU A 382 9.64 6.51 -32.81
C LEU A 382 8.26 6.77 -33.45
N ILE A 383 7.26 7.13 -32.64
CA ILE A 383 5.92 7.50 -33.14
C ILE A 383 6.03 8.74 -34.04
N GLY A 384 6.87 9.71 -33.68
CA GLY A 384 7.19 10.88 -34.49
C GLY A 384 7.77 10.53 -35.87
N PHE A 385 8.69 9.55 -35.93
CA PHE A 385 9.16 9.01 -37.21
C PHE A 385 8.01 8.37 -38.02
N GLY A 386 7.18 7.56 -37.37
CA GLY A 386 5.97 6.97 -37.97
C GLY A 386 5.07 8.02 -38.64
N ALA A 387 4.75 9.09 -37.91
CA ALA A 387 3.97 10.22 -38.42
C ALA A 387 4.69 10.92 -39.59
N PHE A 388 6.00 11.15 -39.49
CA PHE A 388 6.81 11.75 -40.55
C PHE A 388 6.74 10.93 -41.87
N TYR A 389 6.80 9.60 -41.81
CA TYR A 389 6.64 8.78 -43.02
C TYR A 389 5.25 8.90 -43.62
N GLN A 390 4.22 8.84 -42.79
CA GLN A 390 2.84 8.80 -43.25
C GLN A 390 2.34 10.14 -43.79
N PHE A 391 2.80 11.27 -43.23
CA PHE A 391 2.36 12.61 -43.64
C PHE A 391 3.28 13.27 -44.65
N LYS A 392 4.59 13.08 -44.55
CA LYS A 392 5.56 13.76 -45.44
C LYS A 392 6.00 12.85 -46.57
N ILE A 393 6.58 11.70 -46.25
CA ILE A 393 7.25 10.85 -47.24
C ILE A 393 6.23 10.19 -48.18
N GLN A 394 5.17 9.60 -47.64
CA GLN A 394 4.15 8.93 -48.44
C GLN A 394 3.41 9.91 -49.36
N ARG A 395 2.96 11.07 -48.84
CA ARG A 395 2.30 12.11 -49.65
C ARG A 395 3.22 12.63 -50.77
N GLN A 396 4.50 12.85 -50.47
CA GLN A 396 5.47 13.29 -51.48
C GLN A 396 5.72 12.21 -52.53
N ALA A 397 5.81 10.94 -52.12
CA ALA A 397 5.96 9.81 -53.02
C ALA A 397 4.76 9.65 -53.98
N GLU A 398 3.54 9.79 -53.47
CA GLU A 398 2.32 9.76 -54.28
C GLU A 398 2.24 10.92 -55.29
N ARG A 399 2.59 12.14 -54.86
CA ARG A 399 2.66 13.32 -55.75
C ARG A 399 3.68 13.12 -56.87
N ASN A 400 4.87 12.64 -56.53
CA ASN A 400 5.94 12.41 -57.50
C ASN A 400 5.53 11.34 -58.52
N LEU A 401 4.90 10.24 -58.07
CA LEU A 401 4.38 9.20 -58.95
C LEU A 401 3.34 9.74 -59.94
N LYS A 402 2.38 10.57 -59.48
CA LYS A 402 1.40 11.23 -60.36
C LYS A 402 2.03 12.17 -61.39
N SER A 403 3.17 12.77 -61.05
CA SER A 403 3.91 13.69 -61.93
C SER A 403 4.98 13.01 -62.81
N GLY A 404 5.10 11.68 -62.79
CA GLY A 404 6.12 10.93 -63.53
C GLY A 404 7.56 11.14 -63.04
N LYS A 405 7.76 11.72 -61.85
CA LYS A 405 9.08 11.98 -61.26
C LYS A 405 9.53 10.81 -60.38
N THR A 406 10.83 10.50 -60.41
CA THR A 406 11.41 9.43 -59.60
C THR A 406 11.43 9.78 -58.11
N PHE A 407 11.02 8.83 -57.27
CA PHE A 407 11.06 8.97 -55.82
C PHE A 407 12.49 8.78 -55.29
N THR A 408 13.03 9.76 -54.59
CA THR A 408 14.38 9.67 -54.01
C THR A 408 14.38 8.78 -52.77
N PHE A 409 14.71 7.51 -52.97
CA PHE A 409 14.71 6.46 -51.94
C PHE A 409 15.60 6.75 -50.72
N ASN A 410 16.67 7.53 -50.89
CA ASN A 410 17.54 7.95 -49.78
C ASN A 410 16.81 8.80 -48.74
N LYS A 411 15.72 9.47 -49.10
CA LYS A 411 14.86 10.22 -48.17
C LYS A 411 14.00 9.33 -47.26
N LEU A 412 13.90 8.04 -47.58
CA LEU A 412 13.20 7.03 -46.77
C LEU A 412 14.19 6.13 -46.01
N SER A 413 15.28 5.70 -46.67
CA SER A 413 16.21 4.75 -46.05
C SER A 413 17.03 5.31 -44.88
N LYS A 414 17.47 6.57 -44.93
CA LYS A 414 18.29 7.16 -43.84
C LYS A 414 17.48 7.36 -42.56
N PRO A 415 16.29 8.00 -42.57
CA PRO A 415 15.48 8.15 -41.36
C PRO A 415 15.06 6.80 -40.77
N LEU A 416 14.77 5.81 -41.60
CA LEU A 416 14.37 4.48 -41.14
C LEU A 416 15.49 3.72 -40.43
N LYS A 417 16.75 3.94 -40.84
CA LYS A 417 17.90 3.42 -40.10
C LYS A 417 18.08 4.16 -38.77
N ALA A 418 17.84 5.47 -38.74
CA ALA A 418 17.89 6.24 -37.49
C ALA A 418 16.79 5.78 -36.51
N GLU A 419 15.57 5.57 -37.00
CA GLU A 419 14.47 5.00 -36.22
C GLU A 419 14.80 3.59 -35.71
N ALA A 420 15.42 2.72 -36.53
CA ALA A 420 15.90 1.43 -36.07
C ALA A 420 16.93 1.54 -34.94
N MET A 421 17.84 2.52 -34.99
CA MET A 421 18.80 2.78 -33.92
C MET A 421 18.13 3.26 -32.63
N VAL A 422 17.12 4.13 -32.73
CA VAL A 422 16.29 4.55 -31.58
C VAL A 422 15.55 3.35 -31.00
N GLY A 423 15.02 2.45 -31.83
CA GLY A 423 14.39 1.20 -31.38
C GLY A 423 15.37 0.27 -30.66
N ILE A 424 16.62 0.17 -31.14
CA ILE A 424 17.68 -0.60 -30.46
C ILE A 424 18.02 0.05 -29.11
N ALA A 425 18.14 1.38 -29.05
CA ALA A 425 18.37 2.11 -27.80
C ALA A 425 17.23 1.89 -26.79
N LEU A 426 15.97 1.90 -27.27
CA LEU A 426 14.80 1.59 -26.45
C LEU A 426 14.87 0.17 -25.88
N LEU A 427 15.29 -0.83 -26.67
CA LEU A 427 15.52 -2.19 -26.15
C LEU A 427 16.68 -2.25 -25.14
N GLY A 428 17.62 -1.31 -25.19
CA GLY A 428 18.69 -1.16 -24.18
C GLY A 428 18.14 -0.68 -22.85
N VAL A 429 17.25 0.31 -22.87
CA VAL A 429 16.51 0.74 -21.68
C VAL A 429 15.63 -0.41 -21.14
N VAL A 430 15.01 -1.21 -22.02
CA VAL A 430 14.27 -2.42 -21.59
C VAL A 430 15.18 -3.44 -20.93
N ALA A 431 16.41 -3.65 -21.43
CA ALA A 431 17.36 -4.58 -20.79
C ALA A 431 17.76 -4.12 -19.38
N LEU A 432 17.81 -2.80 -19.13
CA LEU A 432 18.01 -2.23 -17.80
C LEU A 432 16.77 -2.40 -16.93
N LEU A 433 15.58 -2.09 -17.44
CA LEU A 433 14.30 -2.19 -16.71
C LEU A 433 13.99 -3.61 -16.21
N VAL A 434 14.34 -4.63 -17.00
CA VAL A 434 14.12 -6.03 -16.62
C VAL A 434 15.14 -6.50 -15.57
N ASN A 435 16.12 -5.66 -15.21
CA ASN A 435 17.18 -5.95 -14.25
C ASN A 435 17.26 -4.92 -13.11
N SER A 436 16.36 -3.94 -13.09
CA SER A 436 16.19 -3.02 -11.97
C SER A 436 15.12 -3.58 -11.03
N SER A 437 15.32 -3.40 -9.73
CA SER A 437 14.30 -3.59 -8.71
C SER A 437 13.05 -2.75 -9.02
N LEU A 438 11.89 -3.25 -8.58
CA LEU A 438 10.67 -2.44 -8.58
C LEU A 438 10.81 -1.30 -7.57
N PRO A 439 10.08 -0.18 -7.75
CA PRO A 439 10.15 0.97 -6.85
C PRO A 439 9.95 0.59 -5.37
N ALA A 440 8.95 -0.24 -5.04
CA ALA A 440 8.75 -0.76 -3.68
C ALA A 440 10.00 -1.40 -3.03
N GLY A 441 10.88 -2.03 -3.81
CA GLY A 441 12.14 -2.62 -3.31
C GLY A 441 13.33 -1.65 -3.28
N GLU A 442 13.34 -0.60 -4.10
CA GLU A 442 14.32 0.50 -4.02
C GLU A 442 14.06 1.35 -2.79
N ILE A 443 12.77 1.64 -2.56
CA ILE A 443 12.36 2.58 -1.54
C ILE A 443 12.28 1.89 -0.17
N GLN A 444 12.14 0.56 -0.03
CA GLN A 444 12.22 -0.10 1.30
C GLN A 444 13.56 0.02 2.04
N THR A 445 14.67 0.37 1.35
CA THR A 445 15.91 0.77 2.05
C THR A 445 15.81 2.16 2.68
N VAL A 446 14.77 2.91 2.34
CA VAL A 446 14.40 4.24 2.83
C VAL A 446 13.03 4.23 3.56
N ASP A 447 12.18 3.22 3.30
CA ASP A 447 10.81 3.04 3.79
C ASP A 447 10.77 2.05 4.97
N ALA A 448 11.59 2.32 5.97
CA ALA A 448 11.03 2.38 7.32
C ALA A 448 10.13 3.63 7.46
N GLN A 449 9.28 3.91 6.45
CA GLN A 449 8.26 4.96 6.52
C GLN A 449 7.09 4.39 7.33
N GLY A 450 7.29 4.37 8.66
CA GLY A 450 6.18 4.61 9.55
C GLY A 450 5.54 5.96 9.21
N ILE A 451 4.34 6.21 9.69
CA ILE A 451 3.82 7.57 9.74
C ILE A 451 4.82 8.40 10.56
N THR A 452 5.35 9.52 10.06
CA THR A 452 6.18 10.42 10.87
C THR A 452 5.31 10.99 11.97
N LEU A 453 5.33 10.34 13.12
CA LEU A 453 4.74 10.85 14.33
C LEU A 453 5.64 11.99 14.78
N GLY A 454 5.22 13.22 14.57
CA GLY A 454 6.01 14.38 14.92
C GLY A 454 5.12 15.50 15.44
N PHE A 455 5.65 16.30 16.35
CA PHE A 455 5.04 17.57 16.71
C PHE A 455 5.63 18.66 15.84
N SER A 456 4.81 19.55 15.28
CA SER A 456 5.28 20.77 14.63
C SER A 456 4.39 21.94 15.03
N SER A 457 4.99 23.06 15.41
CA SER A 457 4.25 24.26 15.80
C SER A 457 5.06 25.52 15.58
N THR A 458 4.36 26.60 15.26
CA THR A 458 4.92 27.95 15.25
C THR A 458 4.48 28.69 16.50
N LEU A 459 5.44 29.04 17.35
CA LEU A 459 5.23 29.79 18.58
C LEU A 459 5.79 31.21 18.44
N PHE A 460 5.20 32.15 19.17
CA PHE A 460 5.59 33.55 19.14
C PHE A 460 5.91 34.05 20.54
N SER A 461 6.97 34.84 20.66
CA SER A 461 7.21 35.73 21.79
C SER A 461 7.00 37.19 21.38
N GLU A 462 7.37 38.17 22.21
CA GLU A 462 7.18 39.59 21.89
C GLU A 462 7.93 40.03 20.63
N GLN A 463 9.11 39.44 20.36
CA GLN A 463 9.98 39.87 19.26
C GLN A 463 10.51 38.72 18.39
N ALA A 464 10.28 37.47 18.78
CA ALA A 464 10.79 36.30 18.10
C ALA A 464 9.68 35.33 17.71
N LYS A 465 9.90 34.63 16.61
CA LYS A 465 9.12 33.50 16.10
C LYS A 465 9.98 32.25 16.24
N PHE A 466 9.38 31.18 16.77
CA PHE A 466 9.99 29.88 16.97
C PHE A 466 9.21 28.86 16.16
N ASP A 467 9.79 28.34 15.08
CA ASP A 467 9.23 27.19 14.38
C ASP A 467 9.88 25.93 14.98
N VAL A 468 9.11 25.14 15.71
CA VAL A 468 9.59 23.99 16.49
C VAL A 468 9.05 22.71 15.88
N SER A 469 9.91 21.70 15.74
CA SER A 469 9.51 20.33 15.46
C SER A 469 10.14 19.33 16.43
N VAL A 470 9.43 18.24 16.73
CA VAL A 470 9.92 17.11 17.54
C VAL A 470 9.67 15.84 16.74
N ILE A 471 10.73 15.17 16.30
CA ILE A 471 10.65 14.02 15.38
C ILE A 471 11.59 12.87 15.80
N PRO A 472 11.07 11.64 15.95
CA PRO A 472 9.65 11.36 16.12
C PRO A 472 9.13 11.98 17.44
N LEU A 473 7.84 11.91 17.71
CA LEU A 473 7.20 12.23 18.98
C LEU A 473 6.70 10.92 19.61
N GLY A 474 7.57 10.26 20.38
CA GLY A 474 7.32 8.95 20.94
C GLY A 474 8.18 8.64 22.17
N VAL A 475 7.88 7.53 22.84
CA VAL A 475 8.71 7.05 23.96
C VAL A 475 10.07 6.61 23.40
N GLY A 476 11.17 7.06 24.00
CA GLY A 476 12.52 6.80 23.49
C GLY A 476 13.22 8.06 22.97
N PRO A 477 14.16 7.95 22.02
CA PRO A 477 14.91 9.09 21.48
C PRO A 477 14.06 9.91 20.50
N ASN A 478 14.11 11.24 20.64
CA ASN A 478 13.39 12.23 19.84
C ASN A 478 14.35 13.36 19.48
N THR A 479 14.25 13.92 18.27
CA THR A 479 15.04 15.08 17.84
C THR A 479 14.17 16.33 17.93
N ILE A 480 14.59 17.35 18.67
CA ILE A 480 13.92 18.64 18.73
C ILE A 480 14.67 19.61 17.80
N SER A 481 14.00 20.10 16.75
CA SER A 481 14.51 21.12 15.84
C SER A 481 13.79 22.45 16.08
N VAL A 482 14.53 23.55 16.15
CA VAL A 482 13.99 24.90 16.36
C VAL A 482 14.63 25.85 15.37
N LEU A 483 13.80 26.53 14.58
CA LEU A 483 14.19 27.68 13.77
C LEU A 483 13.75 28.97 14.46
N VAL A 484 14.69 29.88 14.70
CA VAL A 484 14.38 31.17 15.33
C VAL A 484 14.52 32.30 14.32
N SER A 485 13.46 33.11 14.21
CA SER A 485 13.42 34.30 13.35
C SER A 485 12.69 35.44 14.05
N ASN A 486 12.66 36.63 13.44
CA ASN A 486 11.77 37.69 13.92
C ASN A 486 10.30 37.37 13.55
N VAL A 487 9.35 38.13 14.09
CA VAL A 487 7.91 37.92 13.82
C VAL A 487 7.55 38.04 12.32
N SER A 488 8.38 38.71 11.52
CA SER A 488 8.22 38.84 10.05
C SER A 488 8.95 37.76 9.24
N GLY A 489 9.64 36.82 9.90
CA GLY A 489 10.39 35.73 9.27
C GLY A 489 11.82 36.06 8.84
N GLU A 490 12.36 37.24 9.19
CA GLU A 490 13.75 37.59 8.88
C GLU A 490 14.72 37.09 9.98
N PRO A 491 16.01 36.85 9.66
CA PRO A 491 17.00 36.43 10.64
C PRO A 491 17.18 37.43 11.79
N LEU A 492 17.37 36.92 13.01
CA LEU A 492 17.77 37.73 14.16
C LEU A 492 19.30 37.80 14.25
N PRO A 493 19.95 38.94 13.90
CA PRO A 493 21.40 39.02 13.80
C PRO A 493 22.11 39.03 15.16
N ASP A 494 21.38 39.21 16.26
CA ASP A 494 21.91 39.33 17.62
C ASP A 494 21.76 38.04 18.45
N ILE A 495 21.28 36.95 17.85
CA ILE A 495 21.17 35.64 18.52
C ILE A 495 22.57 35.05 18.77
N SER A 496 22.84 34.64 20.01
CA SER A 496 24.10 33.99 20.41
C SER A 496 23.99 32.49 20.63
N GLY A 497 22.77 31.97 20.76
CA GLY A 497 22.51 30.56 21.03
C GLY A 497 21.06 30.30 21.42
N LEU A 498 20.73 29.03 21.61
CA LEU A 498 19.43 28.56 22.07
C LEU A 498 19.64 27.67 23.31
N LYS A 499 18.66 27.61 24.20
CA LYS A 499 18.57 26.57 25.24
C LYS A 499 17.24 25.87 25.09
N ILE A 500 17.26 24.55 25.10
CA ILE A 500 16.06 23.72 25.11
C ILE A 500 16.07 22.93 26.42
N LYS A 501 14.96 22.98 27.17
CA LYS A 501 14.78 22.18 28.38
C LYS A 501 13.53 21.32 28.26
N VAL A 502 13.64 20.06 28.66
CA VAL A 502 12.52 19.11 28.72
C VAL A 502 12.21 18.76 30.17
N SER A 503 10.93 18.69 30.51
CA SER A 503 10.48 18.39 31.88
C SER A 503 9.17 17.59 31.91
N ASN A 504 8.85 16.99 33.06
CA ASN A 504 7.56 16.36 33.30
C ASN A 504 7.08 16.72 34.72
N PRO A 505 6.32 17.81 34.88
CA PRO A 505 5.85 18.26 36.20
C PRO A 505 4.95 17.23 36.91
N GLN A 506 4.15 16.47 36.16
CA GLN A 506 3.23 15.46 36.72
C GLN A 506 3.97 14.32 37.43
N ARG A 507 5.18 13.99 36.96
CA ARG A 507 6.07 12.98 37.56
C ARG A 507 7.18 13.59 38.41
N ASN A 508 7.11 14.89 38.73
CA ASN A 508 8.13 15.65 39.46
C ASN A 508 9.53 15.62 38.81
N ILE A 509 9.60 15.57 37.48
CA ILE A 509 10.86 15.67 36.73
C ILE A 509 11.14 17.15 36.47
N ALA A 510 12.20 17.66 37.10
CA ALA A 510 12.65 19.04 36.90
C ALA A 510 13.17 19.28 35.47
N PRO A 511 13.18 20.53 34.96
CA PRO A 511 13.69 20.84 33.63
C PRO A 511 15.14 20.40 33.42
N ILE A 512 15.37 19.59 32.40
CA ILE A 512 16.68 19.08 31.98
C ILE A 512 17.08 19.80 30.69
N GLU A 513 18.19 20.52 30.71
CA GLU A 513 18.75 21.18 29.52
C GLU A 513 19.39 20.15 28.59
N ILE A 514 18.99 20.13 27.32
CA ILE A 514 19.56 19.21 26.31
C ILE A 514 20.71 19.88 25.55
N SER A 515 21.63 19.07 25.05
CA SER A 515 22.74 19.55 24.21
C SER A 515 22.22 19.84 22.80
N ILE A 516 22.60 20.99 22.24
CA ILE A 516 22.14 21.42 20.91
C ILE A 516 23.31 21.64 19.94
N THR A 517 23.03 21.43 18.66
CA THR A 517 23.92 21.68 17.53
C THR A 517 23.36 22.82 16.69
N GLU A 518 24.22 23.77 16.29
CA GLU A 518 23.84 24.89 15.43
C GLU A 518 24.02 24.51 13.95
N LEU A 519 22.93 24.56 13.17
CA LEU A 519 22.91 24.35 11.74
C LEU A 519 22.53 25.66 11.04
N LYS A 520 23.48 26.23 10.29
CA LYS A 520 23.23 27.48 9.54
C LYS A 520 22.52 27.20 8.23
N SER A 521 21.35 27.81 8.04
CA SER A 521 20.59 27.73 6.78
C SER A 521 21.15 28.70 5.73
N ASN A 522 20.95 28.36 4.44
CA ASN A 522 21.43 29.14 3.29
C ASN A 522 20.80 30.55 3.18
N ASP A 523 19.69 30.79 3.88
CA ASP A 523 18.95 32.06 3.91
C ASP A 523 19.39 33.01 5.04
N GLY A 524 20.38 32.62 5.85
CA GLY A 524 20.90 33.42 6.96
C GLY A 524 20.14 33.25 8.28
N THR A 525 19.11 32.39 8.33
CA THR A 525 18.47 31.96 9.57
C THR A 525 19.25 30.82 10.22
N THR A 526 19.16 30.70 11.56
CA THR A 526 19.87 29.67 12.33
C THR A 526 18.88 28.63 12.83
N ARG A 527 19.10 27.37 12.48
CA ARG A 527 18.39 26.20 13.00
C ARG A 527 19.21 25.58 14.12
N TYR A 528 18.54 25.15 15.18
CA TYR A 528 19.15 24.45 16.30
C TYR A 528 18.50 23.07 16.42
N GLU A 529 19.30 22.04 16.61
CA GLU A 529 18.82 20.66 16.79
C GLU A 529 19.40 20.06 18.07
N GLY A 530 18.59 19.37 18.86
CA GLY A 530 19.03 18.68 20.06
C GLY A 530 18.24 17.41 20.33
N ASP A 531 18.95 16.37 20.75
CA ASP A 531 18.35 15.07 21.04
C ASP A 531 17.81 15.07 22.48
N ALA A 532 16.57 14.60 22.62
CA ALA A 532 15.90 14.40 23.90
C ALA A 532 15.33 12.98 23.99
N THR A 533 15.51 12.32 25.13
CA THR A 533 14.90 11.02 25.37
C THR A 533 13.70 11.16 26.31
N PHE A 534 12.51 10.84 25.81
CA PHE A 534 11.31 10.72 26.65
C PHE A 534 11.24 9.30 27.21
N GLY A 535 11.61 9.12 28.47
CA GLY A 535 11.73 7.78 29.07
C GLY A 535 10.41 7.03 29.27
N PHE A 536 9.26 7.69 29.10
CA PHE A 536 7.94 7.09 29.28
C PHE A 536 6.85 7.97 28.63
N ALA A 537 5.68 7.37 28.42
CA ALA A 537 4.51 8.05 27.89
C ALA A 537 3.87 9.01 28.90
N GLY A 538 3.43 10.16 28.44
CA GLY A 538 2.74 11.19 29.21
C GLY A 538 2.92 12.57 28.59
N THR A 539 2.34 13.59 29.22
CA THR A 539 2.53 14.98 28.80
C THR A 539 3.89 15.49 29.26
N TRP A 540 4.74 15.86 28.30
CA TRP A 540 6.04 16.47 28.53
C TRP A 540 5.97 17.97 28.22
N GLU A 541 6.68 18.78 29.01
CA GLU A 541 6.79 20.22 28.81
C GLU A 541 8.17 20.54 28.22
N ILE A 542 8.19 21.35 27.15
CA ILE A 542 9.39 21.78 26.45
C ILE A 542 9.48 23.30 26.53
N GLU A 543 10.57 23.80 27.12
CA GLU A 543 10.92 25.22 27.18
C GLU A 543 12.04 25.50 26.17
N VAL A 544 11.83 26.50 25.31
CA VAL A 544 12.82 26.97 24.35
C VAL A 544 13.16 28.41 24.66
N GLU A 545 14.43 28.73 24.91
CA GLU A 545 14.93 30.06 25.25
C GLU A 545 15.99 30.52 24.23
N ALA A 546 15.68 31.56 23.46
CA ALA A 546 16.62 32.24 22.57
C ALA A 546 17.49 33.23 23.35
N GLN A 547 18.80 33.02 23.29
CA GLN A 547 19.79 33.88 23.94
C GLN A 547 20.18 35.02 23.00
N ARG A 548 20.00 36.26 23.45
CA ARG A 548 20.22 37.46 22.64
C ARG A 548 21.32 38.34 23.22
N THR A 549 22.15 38.91 22.35
CA THR A 549 23.31 39.73 22.76
C THR A 549 22.99 41.20 22.92
N GLN A 550 21.94 41.70 22.24
CA GLN A 550 21.57 43.12 22.23
C GLN A 550 20.23 43.41 22.92
N THR A 551 19.41 42.39 23.15
CA THR A 551 18.11 42.49 23.84
C THR A 551 17.98 41.43 24.94
N VAL A 552 16.85 41.42 25.65
CA VAL A 552 16.53 40.37 26.63
C VAL A 552 16.32 39.02 25.91
N ASN A 553 16.63 37.93 26.58
CA ASN A 553 16.32 36.58 26.11
C ASN A 553 14.80 36.41 25.99
N GLU A 554 14.39 35.61 25.02
CA GLU A 554 13.00 35.34 24.70
C GLU A 554 12.75 33.84 24.88
N SER A 555 11.65 33.45 25.52
CA SER A 555 11.32 32.03 25.68
C SER A 555 9.86 31.71 25.39
N VAL A 556 9.64 30.47 24.98
CA VAL A 556 8.32 29.86 24.77
C VAL A 556 8.28 28.51 25.47
N ILE A 557 7.12 28.17 26.04
CA ILE A 557 6.87 26.90 26.70
C ILE A 557 5.65 26.27 26.03
N PHE A 558 5.75 24.99 25.69
CA PHE A 558 4.65 24.22 25.13
C PHE A 558 4.69 22.78 25.65
N THR A 559 3.56 22.09 25.56
CA THR A 559 3.42 20.70 26.00
C THR A 559 3.21 19.78 24.81
N VAL A 560 3.81 18.59 24.87
CA VAL A 560 3.62 17.52 23.90
C VAL A 560 3.13 16.26 24.61
N LEU A 561 2.18 15.55 24.00
CA LEU A 561 1.74 14.25 24.47
C LEU A 561 2.64 13.18 23.85
N VAL A 562 3.46 12.54 24.67
CA VAL A 562 4.29 11.41 24.25
C VAL A 562 3.52 10.13 24.57
N LYS A 563 3.24 9.30 23.58
CA LYS A 563 2.55 8.00 23.79
C LYS A 563 3.13 6.92 22.89
N PRO A 564 3.03 5.63 23.26
CA PRO A 564 3.38 4.55 22.35
C PRO A 564 2.42 4.52 21.17
N THR A 565 2.91 4.09 20.02
CA THR A 565 2.09 3.73 18.87
C THR A 565 1.30 2.45 19.15
N LEU A 566 0.24 2.20 18.39
CA LEU A 566 -0.54 0.96 18.57
C LEU A 566 0.29 -0.31 18.34
N SER A 567 1.34 -0.25 17.51
CA SER A 567 2.26 -1.38 17.28
C SER A 567 3.25 -1.63 18.44
N GLU A 568 3.48 -0.63 19.29
CA GLU A 568 4.30 -0.70 20.51
C GLU A 568 3.49 -1.11 21.74
N ILE A 569 2.16 -1.14 21.62
CA ILE A 569 1.27 -1.63 22.67
C ILE A 569 1.28 -3.16 22.66
N ARG A 570 1.34 -3.74 23.86
CA ARG A 570 1.12 -5.16 24.11
C ARG A 570 -0.10 -5.32 25.00
N THR A 571 -0.96 -6.24 24.60
CA THR A 571 -2.24 -6.54 25.26
C THR A 571 -2.20 -7.94 25.84
N GLU A 572 -2.57 -8.08 27.11
CA GLU A 572 -2.80 -9.37 27.74
C GLU A 572 -4.24 -9.43 28.26
N ILE A 573 -4.98 -10.44 27.81
CA ILE A 573 -6.38 -10.65 28.19
C ILE A 573 -6.47 -11.69 29.30
N THR A 574 -7.07 -11.29 30.42
CA THR A 574 -7.46 -12.18 31.51
C THR A 574 -8.98 -12.30 31.55
N GLU A 575 -9.51 -13.52 31.58
CA GLU A 575 -10.95 -13.78 31.63
C GLU A 575 -11.36 -14.40 32.97
N TYR A 576 -12.49 -13.96 33.53
CA TYR A 576 -13.07 -14.43 34.79
C TYR A 576 -14.45 -15.04 34.54
N ASP A 577 -14.62 -16.33 34.84
CA ASP A 577 -15.89 -17.03 34.69
C ASP A 577 -16.93 -16.56 35.71
N PHE A 578 -18.15 -16.28 35.23
CA PHE A 578 -19.27 -15.99 36.13
C PHE A 578 -19.71 -17.27 36.90
N PRO A 579 -20.07 -17.17 38.19
CA PRO A 579 -20.41 -18.34 39.01
C PRO A 579 -21.71 -19.05 38.60
N ASP A 580 -22.62 -18.36 37.93
CA ASP A 580 -23.95 -18.86 37.55
C ASP A 580 -24.01 -19.10 36.04
N PRO A 581 -24.21 -20.34 35.56
CA PRO A 581 -24.23 -20.66 34.14
C PRO A 581 -25.45 -20.11 33.38
N ASP A 582 -26.50 -19.66 34.07
CA ASP A 582 -27.69 -19.07 33.44
C ASP A 582 -27.61 -17.53 33.36
N THR A 583 -26.42 -16.95 33.60
CA THR A 583 -26.16 -15.52 33.47
C THR A 583 -26.16 -15.07 32.01
N ALA A 584 -26.58 -13.84 31.76
CA ALA A 584 -26.32 -13.13 30.50
C ALA A 584 -25.75 -11.73 30.83
N PRO A 585 -24.48 -11.65 31.27
CA PRO A 585 -23.89 -10.39 31.68
C PRO A 585 -23.82 -9.45 30.46
N LEU A 586 -24.05 -8.16 30.66
CA LEU A 586 -24.17 -7.23 29.52
C LEU A 586 -23.38 -5.94 29.68
N TYR A 587 -23.65 -5.13 30.70
CA TYR A 587 -23.15 -3.76 30.78
C TYR A 587 -22.22 -3.60 32.00
N PRO A 588 -20.89 -3.54 31.83
CA PRO A 588 -19.95 -3.28 32.91
C PRO A 588 -19.81 -1.79 33.21
N ARG A 589 -19.69 -1.43 34.49
CA ARG A 589 -19.35 -0.09 34.96
C ARG A 589 -18.42 -0.12 36.15
N PHE A 590 -17.29 0.57 36.00
CA PHE A 590 -16.35 0.78 37.08
C PHE A 590 -16.86 1.86 38.05
N ASP A 591 -16.71 1.64 39.35
CA ASP A 591 -17.15 2.57 40.41
C ASP A 591 -16.17 3.70 40.71
N GLY A 592 -15.00 3.69 40.07
CA GLY A 592 -13.93 4.66 40.31
C GLY A 592 -12.97 4.26 41.43
N ASP A 593 -13.13 3.08 42.05
CA ASP A 593 -12.30 2.59 43.14
C ASP A 593 -11.75 1.18 42.84
N ASN A 594 -12.56 0.14 43.04
CA ASN A 594 -12.09 -1.25 43.02
C ASN A 594 -13.17 -2.24 42.54
N THR A 595 -14.32 -1.75 42.08
CA THR A 595 -15.45 -2.62 41.74
C THR A 595 -15.92 -2.39 40.31
N ILE A 596 -16.07 -3.48 39.56
CA ILE A 596 -16.82 -3.51 38.31
C ILE A 596 -18.23 -4.01 38.62
N TRP A 597 -19.23 -3.18 38.36
CA TRP A 597 -20.65 -3.52 38.46
C TRP A 597 -21.18 -3.96 37.10
N ILE A 598 -21.83 -5.11 37.02
CA ILE A 598 -22.29 -5.67 35.74
C ILE A 598 -23.79 -5.97 35.79
N SER A 599 -24.53 -5.53 34.77
CA SER A 599 -25.95 -5.89 34.62
C SER A 599 -26.12 -7.32 34.08
N ASP A 600 -27.22 -7.97 34.43
CA ASP A 600 -27.60 -9.28 33.89
C ASP A 600 -28.90 -9.19 33.07
N ALA A 601 -28.77 -9.45 31.77
CA ALA A 601 -29.88 -9.42 30.82
C ALA A 601 -30.83 -10.63 30.96
N ALA A 602 -30.45 -11.67 31.72
CA ALA A 602 -31.25 -12.87 31.92
C ALA A 602 -32.00 -12.90 33.26
N LYS A 603 -31.52 -12.18 34.29
CA LYS A 603 -32.08 -12.21 35.65
C LYS A 603 -32.15 -10.80 36.26
N PRO A 604 -33.09 -10.52 37.18
CA PRO A 604 -33.18 -9.22 37.86
C PRO A 604 -32.11 -9.11 38.96
N ARG A 605 -30.85 -8.98 38.57
CA ARG A 605 -29.72 -8.84 39.48
C ARG A 605 -28.62 -7.96 38.93
N ILE A 606 -27.79 -7.47 39.84
CA ILE A 606 -26.54 -6.78 39.52
C ILE A 606 -25.39 -7.63 40.09
N TRP A 607 -24.36 -7.83 39.28
CA TRP A 607 -23.12 -8.45 39.68
C TRP A 607 -22.13 -7.40 40.19
N GLU A 608 -21.45 -7.73 41.27
CA GLU A 608 -20.32 -7.00 41.85
C GLU A 608 -19.08 -7.86 41.63
N PHE A 609 -18.10 -7.36 40.89
CA PHE A 609 -16.78 -7.97 40.76
C PHE A 609 -15.74 -7.07 41.42
N SER A 610 -15.07 -7.58 42.44
CA SER A 610 -14.02 -6.85 43.16
C SER A 610 -12.66 -7.19 42.55
N ILE A 611 -11.90 -6.17 42.15
CA ILE A 611 -10.64 -6.33 41.40
C ILE A 611 -9.56 -6.93 42.31
N ASP A 612 -9.49 -6.53 43.58
CA ASP A 612 -8.50 -7.02 44.55
C ASP A 612 -8.59 -8.53 44.85
N ASP A 613 -9.79 -9.05 45.04
CA ASP A 613 -10.01 -10.47 45.41
C ASP A 613 -10.47 -11.34 44.23
N GLN A 614 -10.77 -10.72 43.09
CA GLN A 614 -11.20 -11.36 41.85
C GLN A 614 -12.44 -12.25 42.06
N GLN A 615 -13.37 -11.82 42.92
CA GLN A 615 -14.59 -12.58 43.23
C GLN A 615 -15.85 -11.86 42.77
N PHE A 616 -16.81 -12.66 42.28
CA PHE A 616 -18.17 -12.21 41.97
C PHE A 616 -19.11 -12.33 43.16
N ARG A 617 -19.99 -11.32 43.33
CA ARG A 617 -21.13 -11.34 44.25
C ARG A 617 -22.38 -10.90 43.49
N SER A 618 -23.51 -11.55 43.72
CA SER A 618 -24.79 -11.17 43.10
C SER A 618 -25.70 -10.46 44.09
N HIS A 619 -26.42 -9.46 43.59
CA HIS A 619 -27.45 -8.74 44.33
C HIS A 619 -28.76 -8.77 43.54
N GLU A 620 -29.73 -9.54 44.02
CA GLU A 620 -31.02 -9.74 43.34
C GLU A 620 -32.08 -8.75 43.82
N PHE A 621 -32.98 -8.36 42.91
CA PHE A 621 -34.10 -7.48 43.19
C PHE A 621 -35.41 -8.01 42.59
N ASN A 622 -36.53 -7.41 42.98
CA ASN A 622 -37.84 -7.74 42.44
C ASN A 622 -38.07 -6.99 41.11
N GLY A 623 -37.76 -7.65 39.99
CA GLY A 623 -37.94 -7.14 38.62
C GLY A 623 -37.89 -8.28 37.60
N LEU A 624 -37.65 -7.96 36.32
CA LEU A 624 -37.45 -8.98 35.27
C LEU A 624 -35.99 -9.09 34.83
N THR A 625 -35.36 -7.96 34.50
CA THR A 625 -33.94 -7.90 34.09
C THR A 625 -33.42 -6.47 34.24
N THR A 626 -32.11 -6.30 34.19
CA THR A 626 -31.44 -5.00 34.11
C THR A 626 -30.53 -4.97 32.88
N ILE A 627 -30.55 -3.85 32.15
CA ILE A 627 -29.77 -3.71 30.90
C ILE A 627 -28.67 -2.68 31.07
N PHE A 628 -29.00 -1.42 31.31
CA PHE A 628 -28.03 -0.32 31.41
C PHE A 628 -27.83 0.12 32.85
N LEU A 629 -26.60 0.52 33.18
CA LEU A 629 -26.21 0.99 34.52
C LEU A 629 -25.54 2.37 34.45
N ASP A 630 -25.73 3.17 35.49
CA ASP A 630 -24.86 4.32 35.78
C ASP A 630 -24.72 4.49 37.29
N ILE A 631 -23.65 5.15 37.73
CA ILE A 631 -23.36 5.33 39.16
C ILE A 631 -23.45 6.81 39.48
N ASP A 632 -24.24 7.16 40.49
CA ASP A 632 -24.32 8.56 40.93
C ASP A 632 -23.17 8.94 41.87
N GLN A 633 -23.04 10.24 42.14
CA GLN A 633 -21.99 10.79 42.99
C GLN A 633 -21.99 10.27 44.45
N ASN A 634 -23.05 9.59 44.89
CA ASN A 634 -23.12 8.99 46.22
C ASN A 634 -22.70 7.50 46.23
N GLY A 635 -22.40 6.94 45.06
CA GLY A 635 -22.08 5.54 44.83
C GLY A 635 -23.32 4.64 44.69
N LYS A 636 -24.52 5.21 44.48
CA LYS A 636 -25.74 4.44 44.23
C LYS A 636 -25.79 4.09 42.74
N ILE A 637 -26.07 2.83 42.44
CA ILE A 637 -26.13 2.31 41.07
C ILE A 637 -27.56 2.41 40.58
N TRP A 638 -27.75 3.13 39.49
CA TRP A 638 -29.02 3.31 38.80
C TRP A 638 -29.10 2.39 37.59
N PHE A 639 -30.29 1.85 37.32
CA PHE A 639 -30.49 0.88 36.25
C PHE A 639 -31.88 0.95 35.62
N THR A 640 -32.03 0.36 34.44
CA THR A 640 -33.32 0.24 33.74
C THR A 640 -33.90 -1.17 33.87
N ASP A 641 -35.14 -1.30 34.36
CA ASP A 641 -35.94 -2.54 34.26
C ASP A 641 -36.90 -2.38 33.08
N THR A 642 -36.33 -2.54 31.89
CA THR A 642 -36.97 -2.22 30.62
C THR A 642 -38.31 -2.95 30.42
N PRO A 643 -38.43 -4.27 30.67
CA PRO A 643 -39.71 -4.97 30.48
C PRO A 643 -40.84 -4.51 31.40
N ASN A 644 -40.52 -3.94 32.57
CA ASN A 644 -41.52 -3.45 33.53
C ASN A 644 -41.79 -1.94 33.42
N SER A 645 -41.14 -1.23 32.48
CA SER A 645 -41.23 0.23 32.36
C SER A 645 -40.86 0.95 33.67
N MET A 646 -39.76 0.52 34.31
CA MET A 646 -39.27 1.10 35.55
C MET A 646 -37.79 1.47 35.45
N ILE A 647 -37.37 2.40 36.31
CA ILE A 647 -35.96 2.54 36.67
C ILE A 647 -35.77 2.00 38.09
N GLY A 648 -34.58 1.53 38.41
CA GLY A 648 -34.23 1.06 39.73
C GLY A 648 -32.95 1.70 40.24
N SER A 649 -32.76 1.63 41.55
CA SER A 649 -31.50 1.97 42.18
C SER A 649 -31.10 0.92 43.21
N PHE A 650 -29.80 0.70 43.33
CA PHE A 650 -29.16 -0.14 44.33
C PHE A 650 -28.15 0.70 45.10
N ASP A 651 -28.25 0.69 46.42
CA ASP A 651 -27.27 1.32 47.31
C ASP A 651 -26.33 0.25 47.88
N PRO A 652 -25.06 0.18 47.44
CA PRO A 652 -24.09 -0.81 47.93
C PRO A 652 -23.85 -0.73 49.43
N LYS A 653 -23.99 0.45 50.04
CA LYS A 653 -23.73 0.66 51.49
C LYS A 653 -24.82 0.04 52.34
N THR A 654 -26.08 0.17 51.91
CA THR A 654 -27.24 -0.39 52.64
C THR A 654 -27.73 -1.73 52.11
N LYS A 655 -27.24 -2.15 50.94
CA LYS A 655 -27.68 -3.32 50.17
C LYS A 655 -29.18 -3.33 49.89
N LYS A 656 -29.76 -2.15 49.66
CA LYS A 656 -31.19 -1.98 49.39
C LYS A 656 -31.44 -1.62 47.94
N PHE A 657 -32.51 -2.20 47.40
CA PHE A 657 -33.06 -1.87 46.09
C PHE A 657 -34.31 -1.01 46.23
N GLU A 658 -34.46 -0.07 45.31
CA GLU A 658 -35.66 0.76 45.13
C GLU A 658 -36.04 0.74 43.65
N THR A 659 -37.31 0.45 43.34
CA THR A 659 -37.83 0.52 41.97
C THR A 659 -38.85 1.65 41.85
N ILE A 660 -38.75 2.40 40.77
CA ILE A 660 -39.53 3.60 40.49
C ILE A 660 -40.23 3.40 39.16
N LYS A 661 -41.56 3.40 39.20
CA LYS A 661 -42.38 3.24 38.00
C LYS A 661 -42.37 4.52 37.17
N ILE A 662 -42.16 4.38 35.86
CA ILE A 662 -42.27 5.50 34.93
C ILE A 662 -43.75 5.93 34.81
N PRO A 663 -44.06 7.24 34.87
CA PRO A 663 -45.44 7.73 34.73
C PRO A 663 -46.06 7.35 33.38
N LEU A 664 -47.39 7.25 33.34
CA LEU A 664 -48.12 7.05 32.09
C LEU A 664 -48.01 8.31 31.21
N LEU A 665 -47.39 8.18 30.03
CA LEU A 665 -47.09 9.33 29.15
C LEU A 665 -48.10 9.53 28.02
N ASP A 666 -48.77 8.46 27.59
CA ASP A 666 -49.82 8.53 26.58
C ASP A 666 -50.98 7.57 26.91
N ALA A 667 -52.13 7.79 26.29
CA ALA A 667 -53.34 7.00 26.53
C ALA A 667 -53.38 5.70 25.71
N ILE A 668 -52.37 5.44 24.87
CA ILE A 668 -52.38 4.38 23.86
C ILE A 668 -51.58 3.16 24.34
N SER A 669 -50.45 3.37 25.00
CA SER A 669 -49.63 2.33 25.59
C SER A 669 -49.30 2.65 27.05
N GLU A 670 -49.70 1.75 27.94
CA GLU A 670 -49.37 1.83 29.37
C GLU A 670 -47.89 1.51 29.67
N GLN A 671 -47.15 1.02 28.67
CA GLN A 671 -45.75 0.66 28.78
C GLN A 671 -44.86 1.67 28.03
N SER A 672 -43.69 1.92 28.60
CA SER A 672 -42.57 2.66 28.01
C SER A 672 -41.30 1.80 28.07
N ILE A 673 -40.39 2.00 27.14
CA ILE A 673 -39.15 1.23 27.00
C ILE A 673 -37.97 2.12 27.42
N PRO A 674 -37.59 2.15 28.72
CA PRO A 674 -36.39 2.85 29.15
C PRO A 674 -35.15 2.09 28.67
N ILE A 675 -34.29 2.76 27.92
CA ILE A 675 -33.11 2.15 27.29
C ILE A 675 -31.79 2.79 27.75
N ALA A 676 -31.79 3.97 28.35
CA ALA A 676 -30.57 4.53 28.93
C ALA A 676 -30.90 5.25 30.24
N VAL A 677 -29.95 5.21 31.17
CA VAL A 677 -30.00 5.93 32.44
C VAL A 677 -28.68 6.65 32.66
N LYS A 678 -28.73 7.89 33.14
CA LYS A 678 -27.53 8.69 33.41
C LYS A 678 -27.72 9.60 34.61
N ALA A 679 -26.81 9.54 35.58
CA ALA A 679 -26.78 10.45 36.71
C ALA A 679 -26.02 11.73 36.33
N ASP A 680 -26.53 12.89 36.75
CA ASP A 680 -25.84 14.15 36.60
C ASP A 680 -25.30 14.71 37.93
N PHE A 681 -24.57 15.82 37.85
CA PHE A 681 -23.93 16.46 39.00
C PHE A 681 -24.93 17.10 40.00
N GLN A 682 -26.23 17.13 39.70
CA GLN A 682 -27.27 17.79 40.50
C GLN A 682 -28.20 16.80 41.21
N ASN A 683 -27.80 15.53 41.37
CA ASN A 683 -28.64 14.44 41.89
C ASN A 683 -29.91 14.23 41.04
N ARG A 684 -29.84 14.46 39.72
CA ARG A 684 -30.91 14.10 38.79
C ARG A 684 -30.52 12.87 37.99
N ILE A 685 -31.50 12.04 37.71
CA ILE A 685 -31.38 10.83 36.90
C ILE A 685 -32.13 11.05 35.59
N TRP A 686 -31.38 11.06 34.50
CA TRP A 686 -31.88 11.17 33.15
C TRP A 686 -32.21 9.80 32.61
N VAL A 687 -33.35 9.68 31.93
CA VAL A 687 -33.85 8.42 31.38
C VAL A 687 -34.29 8.62 29.94
N ALA A 688 -33.75 7.83 29.01
CA ALA A 688 -34.16 7.83 27.62
C ALA A 688 -35.25 6.79 27.37
N LEU A 689 -36.38 7.21 26.79
CA LEU A 689 -37.47 6.34 26.38
C LEU A 689 -37.49 6.21 24.87
N VAL A 690 -37.02 5.07 24.36
CA VAL A 690 -36.81 4.86 22.93
C VAL A 690 -38.14 4.90 22.16
N ASP A 691 -39.17 4.25 22.69
CA ASP A 691 -40.50 4.13 22.06
C ASP A 691 -41.33 5.43 22.16
N LYS A 692 -41.02 6.29 23.13
CA LYS A 692 -41.74 7.56 23.34
C LYS A 692 -41.04 8.77 22.73
N HIS A 693 -39.81 8.59 22.23
CA HIS A 693 -38.96 9.65 21.68
C HIS A 693 -38.81 10.83 22.67
N ARG A 694 -38.56 10.48 23.94
CA ARG A 694 -38.56 11.44 25.06
C ARG A 694 -37.43 11.16 26.04
N LEU A 695 -37.00 12.23 26.72
CA LEU A 695 -36.11 12.17 27.87
C LEU A 695 -36.88 12.55 29.14
N LEU A 696 -36.69 11.79 30.21
CA LEU A 696 -37.25 12.06 31.53
C LEU A 696 -36.16 12.47 32.52
N VAL A 697 -36.51 13.32 33.48
CA VAL A 697 -35.60 13.75 34.56
C VAL A 697 -36.24 13.45 35.89
N TYR A 698 -35.63 12.53 36.64
CA TYR A 698 -36.02 12.16 38.00
C TYR A 698 -35.12 12.86 39.02
N ASN A 699 -35.70 13.60 39.95
CA ASN A 699 -34.93 14.31 40.98
C ASN A 699 -34.90 13.48 42.27
N GLN A 700 -33.71 13.06 42.68
CA GLN A 700 -33.55 12.22 43.87
C GLN A 700 -33.87 12.95 45.18
N ASN A 701 -33.80 14.28 45.21
CA ASN A 701 -34.08 15.05 46.42
C ASN A 701 -35.59 15.13 46.71
N THR A 702 -36.41 15.21 45.65
CA THR A 702 -37.87 15.27 45.76
C THR A 702 -38.54 13.91 45.58
N ASN A 703 -37.82 12.93 45.03
CA ASN A 703 -38.31 11.62 44.61
C ASN A 703 -39.41 11.68 43.54
N GLU A 704 -39.35 12.66 42.64
CA GLU A 704 -40.36 12.89 41.58
C GLU A 704 -39.72 13.06 40.19
N PHE A 705 -40.47 12.71 39.14
CA PHE A 705 -40.13 13.08 37.76
C PHE A 705 -40.52 14.55 37.52
N GLU A 706 -39.52 15.42 37.41
CA GLU A 706 -39.72 16.88 37.34
C GLU A 706 -39.80 17.42 35.90
N LYS A 707 -39.27 16.68 34.90
CA LYS A 707 -39.28 17.08 33.49
C LYS A 707 -39.54 15.90 32.55
N PHE A 708 -40.24 16.21 31.46
CA PHE A 708 -40.60 15.32 30.37
C PHE A 708 -40.29 16.05 29.06
N LEU A 709 -39.12 15.80 28.48
CA LEU A 709 -38.64 16.52 27.30
C LEU A 709 -39.02 15.75 26.04
N GLN A 710 -39.73 16.42 25.14
CA GLN A 710 -40.09 15.89 23.83
C GLN A 710 -38.98 16.21 22.83
N ILE A 711 -38.42 15.18 22.20
CA ILE A 711 -37.50 15.33 21.07
C ILE A 711 -38.33 15.73 19.84
N GLN A 712 -37.85 16.71 19.06
CA GLN A 712 -38.62 17.26 17.95
C GLN A 712 -38.64 16.33 16.74
N THR A 713 -37.54 15.61 16.51
CA THR A 713 -37.45 14.61 15.46
C THR A 713 -38.47 13.49 15.68
N GLU A 714 -39.32 13.26 14.67
CA GLU A 714 -40.21 12.10 14.64
C GLU A 714 -39.37 10.83 14.56
N GLU A 715 -39.78 9.79 15.28
CA GLU A 715 -39.05 8.52 15.34
C GLU A 715 -37.57 8.69 15.76
N ALA A 716 -37.25 9.63 16.66
CA ALA A 716 -35.87 9.86 17.12
C ALA A 716 -35.20 8.61 17.74
N GLY A 717 -35.94 7.91 18.60
CA GLY A 717 -35.44 6.72 19.30
C GLY A 717 -34.17 6.98 20.15
N PRO A 718 -34.24 7.79 21.23
CA PRO A 718 -33.07 8.09 22.04
C PRO A 718 -32.51 6.81 22.69
N SER A 719 -31.23 6.53 22.45
CA SER A 719 -30.56 5.25 22.76
C SER A 719 -29.44 5.34 23.79
N ALA A 720 -28.73 6.47 23.84
CA ALA A 720 -27.59 6.71 24.72
C ALA A 720 -27.73 8.03 25.47
N LEU A 721 -27.08 8.13 26.63
CA LEU A 721 -27.01 9.36 27.43
C LEU A 721 -25.58 9.58 27.94
N LEU A 722 -25.11 10.82 27.87
CA LEU A 722 -23.81 11.25 28.37
C LEU A 722 -23.92 12.67 28.96
N VAL A 723 -23.09 13.01 29.95
CA VAL A 723 -23.06 14.36 30.55
C VAL A 723 -21.70 14.97 30.26
N ASP A 724 -21.68 16.20 29.74
CA ASP A 724 -20.43 16.95 29.54
C ASP A 724 -19.98 17.70 30.81
N ASP A 725 -18.77 18.26 30.80
CA ASP A 725 -18.21 18.99 31.95
C ASP A 725 -18.99 20.27 32.33
N SER A 726 -19.80 20.80 31.40
CA SER A 726 -20.72 21.92 31.67
C SER A 726 -22.04 21.46 32.30
N GLY A 727 -22.24 20.15 32.41
CA GLY A 727 -23.43 19.50 32.93
C GLY A 727 -24.55 19.33 31.91
N ASN A 728 -24.34 19.65 30.62
CA ASN A 728 -25.33 19.40 29.57
C ASN A 728 -25.44 17.92 29.29
N VAL A 729 -26.62 17.49 28.87
CA VAL A 729 -26.90 16.06 28.61
C VAL A 729 -26.94 15.82 27.12
N TRP A 730 -26.01 15.01 26.64
CA TRP A 730 -25.92 14.54 25.27
C TRP A 730 -26.67 13.22 25.12
N PHE A 731 -27.32 13.02 23.98
CA PHE A 731 -28.04 11.81 23.65
C PHE A 731 -27.87 11.43 22.18
N ALA A 732 -27.92 10.14 21.89
CA ALA A 732 -27.94 9.61 20.53
C ALA A 732 -29.38 9.29 20.12
N GLU A 733 -29.72 9.55 18.86
CA GLU A 733 -31.00 9.21 18.25
C GLU A 733 -30.81 8.04 17.28
N ALA A 734 -30.92 6.81 17.79
CA ALA A 734 -30.60 5.60 17.03
C ALA A 734 -31.46 5.42 15.78
N LEU A 735 -32.74 5.83 15.83
CA LEU A 735 -33.67 5.58 14.73
C LEU A 735 -33.64 6.68 13.67
N SER A 736 -33.23 7.91 14.01
CA SER A 736 -33.15 9.04 13.09
C SER A 736 -31.72 9.36 12.61
N GLY A 737 -30.70 8.72 13.19
CA GLY A 737 -29.29 8.88 12.81
C GLY A 737 -28.68 10.22 13.20
N LYS A 738 -29.06 10.75 14.37
CA LYS A 738 -28.62 12.06 14.89
C LYS A 738 -28.02 11.95 16.29
N ILE A 739 -27.44 13.05 16.75
CA ILE A 739 -27.15 13.31 18.16
C ILE A 739 -27.87 14.57 18.61
N GLY A 740 -28.17 14.67 19.91
CA GLY A 740 -28.76 15.85 20.50
C GLY A 740 -28.10 16.23 21.81
N MET A 741 -28.20 17.51 22.16
CA MET A 741 -27.71 18.09 23.40
C MET A 741 -28.87 18.83 24.10
N VAL A 742 -29.03 18.55 25.38
CA VAL A 742 -29.94 19.25 26.28
C VAL A 742 -29.14 20.22 27.14
N ASP A 743 -29.40 21.52 26.99
CA ASP A 743 -28.87 22.52 27.91
C ASP A 743 -29.46 22.28 29.31
N SER A 744 -28.59 22.03 30.29
CA SER A 744 -29.01 21.55 31.60
C SER A 744 -29.73 22.58 32.48
N LYS A 745 -29.68 23.86 32.09
CA LYS A 745 -30.27 24.99 32.81
C LYS A 745 -31.63 25.38 32.24
N THR A 746 -31.74 25.36 30.91
CA THR A 746 -32.91 25.83 30.14
C THR A 746 -33.77 24.67 29.63
N TYR A 747 -33.21 23.45 29.58
CA TYR A 747 -33.81 22.25 29.01
C TYR A 747 -34.14 22.37 27.52
N GLN A 748 -33.45 23.25 26.80
CA GLN A 748 -33.58 23.35 25.35
C GLN A 748 -32.77 22.23 24.68
N ILE A 749 -33.37 21.61 23.65
CA ILE A 749 -32.75 20.57 22.83
C ILE A 749 -32.18 21.21 21.57
N THR A 750 -30.93 20.90 21.26
CA THR A 750 -30.28 21.17 19.97
C THR A 750 -29.87 19.83 19.34
N GLU A 751 -30.19 19.61 18.07
CA GLU A 751 -29.90 18.36 17.35
C GLU A 751 -28.84 18.62 16.26
N PHE A 752 -27.94 17.66 16.08
CA PHE A 752 -26.85 17.72 15.09
C PHE A 752 -26.85 16.43 14.27
N ALA A 753 -26.53 16.56 12.98
CA ALA A 753 -26.52 15.42 12.06
C ALA A 753 -25.53 15.63 10.91
N PRO A 754 -24.78 14.59 10.50
CA PRO A 754 -24.02 14.60 9.26
C PRO A 754 -24.90 14.30 8.03
N ASP A 755 -24.35 14.52 6.84
CA ASP A 755 -24.89 14.01 5.57
C ASP A 755 -23.81 13.15 4.88
N PRO A 756 -23.98 11.81 4.79
CA PRO A 756 -25.16 11.02 5.20
C PRO A 756 -25.30 10.88 6.73
N LEU A 757 -26.53 10.62 7.19
CA LEU A 757 -26.91 10.41 8.60
C LEU A 757 -26.13 9.27 9.26
N LEU A 758 -26.11 9.27 10.60
CA LEU A 758 -25.45 8.22 11.38
C LEU A 758 -26.23 6.90 11.30
N ASP A 759 -25.52 5.79 11.25
CA ASP A 759 -26.07 4.45 11.16
C ASP A 759 -26.30 3.85 12.56
N GLU A 760 -27.49 4.07 13.11
CA GLU A 760 -27.91 3.57 14.43
C GLU A 760 -26.93 3.95 15.58
N PRO A 761 -26.74 5.26 15.87
CA PRO A 761 -25.83 5.69 16.92
C PRO A 761 -26.30 5.18 18.30
N PHE A 762 -25.45 4.44 19.01
CA PHE A 762 -25.86 3.69 20.20
C PHE A 762 -24.99 3.87 21.45
N ALA A 763 -23.76 4.35 21.29
CA ALA A 763 -22.88 4.67 22.41
C ALA A 763 -22.21 6.03 22.18
N LEU A 764 -21.97 6.73 23.29
CA LEU A 764 -21.38 8.08 23.31
C LEU A 764 -20.21 8.10 24.31
N LEU A 765 -19.13 8.79 23.94
CA LEU A 765 -17.93 8.93 24.77
C LEU A 765 -17.27 10.28 24.49
N PHE A 766 -17.01 11.09 25.51
CA PHE A 766 -16.15 12.28 25.34
C PHE A 766 -14.69 11.87 25.49
N ASP A 767 -13.84 12.34 24.56
CA ASP A 767 -12.40 12.30 24.77
C ASP A 767 -11.92 13.49 25.62
N LYS A 768 -10.64 13.47 26.01
CA LYS A 768 -10.03 14.54 26.81
C LYS A 768 -9.93 15.88 26.06
N SER A 769 -10.05 15.89 24.73
CA SER A 769 -10.08 17.11 23.93
C SER A 769 -11.45 17.79 23.92
N GLY A 770 -12.49 17.09 24.39
CA GLY A 770 -13.88 17.53 24.34
C GLY A 770 -14.60 17.14 23.06
N SER A 771 -14.00 16.29 22.21
CA SER A 771 -14.69 15.72 21.06
C SER A 771 -15.60 14.58 21.51
N LEU A 772 -16.78 14.49 20.90
CA LEU A 772 -17.75 13.43 21.17
C LEU A 772 -17.56 12.30 20.18
N TRP A 773 -17.25 11.12 20.67
CA TRP A 773 -17.18 9.89 19.90
C TRP A 773 -18.51 9.14 19.96
N ILE A 774 -18.92 8.61 18.81
CA ILE A 774 -20.19 7.92 18.60
C ILE A 774 -19.93 6.56 17.96
N ALA A 775 -20.46 5.48 18.53
CA ALA A 775 -20.46 4.18 17.86
C ALA A 775 -21.70 4.03 16.98
N GLU A 776 -21.50 3.75 15.69
CA GLU A 776 -22.57 3.51 14.70
C GLU A 776 -22.84 2.00 14.62
N HIS A 777 -23.87 1.51 15.31
CA HIS A 777 -24.06 0.07 15.55
C HIS A 777 -24.20 -0.78 14.28
N ILE A 778 -24.84 -0.27 13.23
CA ILE A 778 -24.90 -0.94 11.91
C ILE A 778 -24.05 -0.23 10.85
N GLY A 779 -23.27 0.76 11.28
CA GLY A 779 -22.38 1.55 10.46
C GLY A 779 -20.99 0.95 10.34
N PRO A 780 -20.09 1.65 9.62
CA PRO A 780 -18.78 1.12 9.29
C PRO A 780 -17.77 1.21 10.45
N GLY A 781 -18.11 1.77 11.62
CA GLY A 781 -17.15 2.02 12.70
C GLY A 781 -17.64 3.06 13.72
N ILE A 782 -16.74 3.97 14.10
CA ILE A 782 -17.02 5.07 15.04
C ILE A 782 -16.97 6.42 14.33
N THR A 783 -17.70 7.40 14.84
CA THR A 783 -17.72 8.78 14.33
C THR A 783 -17.25 9.74 15.42
N LYS A 784 -16.34 10.65 15.07
CA LYS A 784 -15.99 11.81 15.87
C LYS A 784 -16.90 12.98 15.52
N PHE A 785 -17.42 13.66 16.53
CA PHE A 785 -18.11 14.94 16.41
C PHE A 785 -17.34 16.00 17.20
N ASP A 786 -17.00 17.10 16.53
CA ASP A 786 -16.42 18.29 17.16
C ASP A 786 -17.56 19.25 17.54
N PRO A 787 -17.85 19.47 18.84
CA PRO A 787 -18.95 20.34 19.26
C PRO A 787 -18.73 21.83 19.00
N ILE A 788 -17.50 22.25 18.69
CA ILE A 788 -17.14 23.65 18.41
C ILE A 788 -17.29 23.94 16.93
N LEU A 789 -16.78 23.04 16.08
CA LEU A 789 -16.84 23.18 14.62
C LEU A 789 -18.14 22.63 14.02
N GLU A 790 -18.89 21.85 14.80
CA GLU A 790 -20.09 21.11 14.38
C GLU A 790 -19.81 20.17 13.19
N THR A 791 -18.60 19.60 13.14
CA THR A 791 -18.14 18.70 12.07
C THR A 791 -18.11 17.25 12.52
N PHE A 792 -18.35 16.35 11.56
CA PHE A 792 -18.32 14.90 11.77
C PHE A 792 -17.22 14.26 10.94
N GLU A 793 -16.52 13.29 11.52
CA GLU A 793 -15.45 12.52 10.88
C GLU A 793 -15.63 11.04 11.20
N ARG A 794 -15.71 10.19 10.16
CA ARG A 794 -15.94 8.75 10.31
C ARG A 794 -14.63 7.98 10.29
N VAL A 795 -14.44 7.14 11.29
CA VAL A 795 -13.36 6.15 11.38
C VAL A 795 -13.95 4.77 11.10
N LYS A 796 -13.47 4.11 10.05
CA LYS A 796 -13.97 2.79 9.67
C LYS A 796 -13.22 1.70 10.42
N ALA A 797 -13.96 0.76 10.99
CA ALA A 797 -13.41 -0.49 11.47
C ALA A 797 -12.86 -1.31 10.28
N PRO A 798 -11.78 -2.08 10.47
CA PRO A 798 -11.23 -2.97 9.44
C PRO A 798 -12.27 -3.96 8.91
N ASN A 799 -13.08 -4.52 9.82
CA ASN A 799 -14.20 -5.38 9.46
C ASN A 799 -15.53 -4.57 9.36
N PRO A 800 -16.14 -4.46 8.17
CA PRO A 800 -17.39 -3.71 8.00
C PRO A 800 -18.62 -4.38 8.63
N GLU A 801 -18.53 -5.64 9.06
CA GLU A 801 -19.60 -6.33 9.78
C GLU A 801 -19.41 -6.27 11.31
N SER A 802 -18.48 -5.46 11.83
CA SER A 802 -18.06 -5.54 13.24
C SER A 802 -19.13 -5.19 14.27
N LEU A 803 -20.17 -4.43 13.89
CA LEU A 803 -21.22 -3.91 14.78
C LEU A 803 -20.63 -3.21 16.03
N PRO A 804 -19.99 -2.04 15.86
CA PRO A 804 -19.29 -1.34 16.94
C PRO A 804 -20.28 -0.81 17.97
N PHE A 805 -19.90 -0.86 19.26
CA PHE A 805 -20.84 -0.54 20.33
C PHE A 805 -20.22 0.21 21.51
N GLY A 806 -20.19 -0.35 22.72
CA GLY A 806 -19.67 0.33 23.90
C GLY A 806 -18.21 0.72 23.73
N MET A 807 -17.85 1.92 24.23
CA MET A 807 -16.52 2.50 24.09
C MET A 807 -15.91 2.87 25.45
N ALA A 808 -14.58 2.84 25.53
CA ALA A 808 -13.80 3.28 26.68
C ALA A 808 -12.46 3.88 26.24
N ILE A 809 -11.82 4.66 27.11
CA ILE A 809 -10.52 5.29 26.83
C ILE A 809 -9.46 4.66 27.74
N ASP A 810 -8.34 4.24 27.17
CA ASP A 810 -7.21 3.71 27.93
C ASP A 810 -6.29 4.81 28.50
N LYS A 811 -5.25 4.40 29.23
CA LYS A 811 -4.25 5.32 29.83
C LYS A 811 -3.41 6.11 28.81
N TYR A 812 -3.43 5.76 27.53
CA TYR A 812 -2.71 6.44 26.45
C TYR A 812 -3.63 7.26 25.54
N ASP A 813 -4.88 7.47 25.97
CA ASP A 813 -5.91 8.18 25.21
C ASP A 813 -6.30 7.50 23.89
N ASN A 814 -6.14 6.17 23.81
CA ASN A 814 -6.74 5.40 22.72
C ASN A 814 -8.19 5.06 23.05
N ILE A 815 -9.01 4.98 22.02
CA ILE A 815 -10.43 4.68 22.10
C ILE A 815 -10.61 3.20 21.78
N TRP A 816 -11.05 2.46 22.78
CA TRP A 816 -11.41 1.06 22.65
C TRP A 816 -12.90 0.94 22.37
N PHE A 817 -13.30 -0.06 21.60
CA PHE A 817 -14.71 -0.38 21.38
C PHE A 817 -14.96 -1.87 21.12
N GLY A 818 -16.10 -2.35 21.61
CA GLY A 818 -16.54 -3.74 21.42
C GLY A 818 -17.10 -3.98 20.01
N GLN A 819 -16.88 -5.18 19.48
CA GLN A 819 -17.40 -5.64 18.19
C GLN A 819 -18.19 -6.95 18.39
N HIS A 820 -19.47 -6.96 18.02
CA HIS A 820 -20.40 -8.01 18.46
C HIS A 820 -20.13 -9.39 17.87
N ILE A 821 -19.60 -9.45 16.64
CA ILE A 821 -19.59 -10.70 15.86
C ILE A 821 -18.20 -11.12 15.35
N THR A 822 -17.16 -10.37 15.68
CA THR A 822 -15.79 -10.64 15.22
C THR A 822 -14.92 -11.32 16.26
N ASP A 823 -15.43 -11.53 17.48
CA ASP A 823 -14.64 -12.02 18.63
C ASP A 823 -13.39 -11.17 18.88
N GLU A 824 -13.51 -9.87 18.68
CA GLU A 824 -12.42 -8.90 18.74
C GLU A 824 -12.87 -7.63 19.49
N LEU A 825 -11.88 -6.90 20.01
CA LEU A 825 -12.01 -5.50 20.40
C LEU A 825 -11.21 -4.66 19.42
N ALA A 826 -11.70 -3.48 19.06
CA ALA A 826 -10.92 -2.54 18.28
C ALA A 826 -10.35 -1.44 19.17
N VAL A 827 -9.15 -0.97 18.86
CA VAL A 827 -8.50 0.18 19.50
C VAL A 827 -8.08 1.18 18.43
N TYR A 828 -8.52 2.43 18.59
CA TYR A 828 -8.24 3.55 17.70
C TYR A 828 -7.41 4.61 18.42
N ASP A 829 -6.36 5.08 17.76
CA ASP A 829 -5.52 6.18 18.20
C ASP A 829 -5.90 7.48 17.46
N PRO A 830 -6.66 8.40 18.09
CA PRO A 830 -7.14 9.61 17.44
C PRO A 830 -6.06 10.64 17.12
N TYR A 831 -4.84 10.45 17.62
CA TYR A 831 -3.71 11.36 17.36
C TYR A 831 -2.92 10.93 16.13
N ASN A 832 -2.94 9.64 15.83
CA ASN A 832 -2.05 9.00 14.86
C ASN A 832 -2.82 8.37 13.69
N ASP A 833 -4.16 8.44 13.76
CA ASP A 833 -5.10 7.83 12.83
C ASP A 833 -4.80 6.34 12.57
N GLN A 834 -4.48 5.62 13.63
CA GLN A 834 -4.22 4.18 13.59
C GLN A 834 -5.36 3.42 14.26
N LEU A 835 -5.71 2.27 13.69
CA LEU A 835 -6.68 1.35 14.26
C LEU A 835 -6.14 -0.08 14.16
N ILE A 836 -6.15 -0.82 15.27
CA ILE A 836 -5.86 -2.26 15.28
C ILE A 836 -6.99 -3.03 15.97
N GLU A 837 -7.14 -4.30 15.63
CA GLU A 837 -8.06 -5.23 16.28
C GLU A 837 -7.28 -6.16 17.22
N VAL A 838 -7.85 -6.42 18.39
CA VAL A 838 -7.30 -7.23 19.47
C VAL A 838 -8.21 -8.45 19.67
N PRO A 839 -7.74 -9.66 19.33
CA PRO A 839 -8.58 -10.86 19.37
C PRO A 839 -8.91 -11.27 20.81
N ILE A 840 -10.19 -11.56 21.04
CA ILE A 840 -10.68 -12.15 22.29
C ILE A 840 -10.45 -13.67 22.22
N PRO A 841 -9.81 -14.30 23.23
CA PRO A 841 -9.50 -15.73 23.18
C PRO A 841 -10.74 -16.64 23.12
N THR A 842 -11.86 -16.19 23.70
CA THR A 842 -13.11 -16.94 23.70
C THR A 842 -13.89 -16.75 22.40
N PRO A 843 -14.17 -17.83 21.65
CA PRO A 843 -14.98 -17.74 20.44
C PRO A 843 -16.45 -17.49 20.76
N GLU A 844 -17.14 -16.85 19.83
CA GLU A 844 -18.53 -16.40 19.94
C GLU A 844 -18.81 -15.58 21.21
N SER A 845 -17.84 -14.77 21.66
CA SER A 845 -17.87 -13.96 22.89
C SER A 845 -19.11 -13.06 22.97
N PHE A 846 -19.50 -12.47 21.84
CA PHE A 846 -20.60 -11.51 21.70
C PHE A 846 -20.43 -10.30 22.62
N THR A 847 -19.24 -9.69 22.55
CA THR A 847 -18.85 -8.54 23.37
C THR A 847 -19.45 -7.25 22.84
N GLN A 848 -20.21 -6.56 23.69
CA GLN A 848 -20.93 -5.33 23.31
C GLN A 848 -20.45 -4.11 24.10
N PHE A 849 -20.35 -4.21 25.43
CA PHE A 849 -20.00 -3.08 26.28
C PHE A 849 -18.68 -3.28 27.00
N ILE A 850 -17.96 -2.17 27.15
CA ILE A 850 -16.68 -2.10 27.81
C ILE A 850 -16.63 -0.89 28.75
N THR A 851 -15.69 -0.88 29.68
CA THR A 851 -15.37 0.23 30.58
C THR A 851 -13.87 0.26 30.85
N ALA A 852 -13.32 1.40 31.26
CA ALA A 852 -11.94 1.49 31.74
C ALA A 852 -11.90 1.60 33.28
N ASP A 853 -10.84 1.08 33.89
CA ASP A 853 -10.50 1.34 35.29
C ASP A 853 -9.51 2.52 35.43
N ASN A 854 -9.12 2.85 36.67
CA ASN A 854 -8.18 3.95 36.95
C ASN A 854 -6.75 3.70 36.43
N ASP A 855 -6.36 2.44 36.23
CA ASP A 855 -5.06 2.06 35.68
C ASP A 855 -5.07 2.04 34.14
N GLY A 856 -6.23 2.31 33.55
CA GLY A 856 -6.47 2.29 32.11
C GLY A 856 -6.55 0.90 31.51
N ASN A 857 -6.83 -0.13 32.32
CA ASN A 857 -7.18 -1.45 31.78
C ASN A 857 -8.61 -1.42 31.26
N ILE A 858 -8.86 -2.17 30.19
CA ILE A 858 -10.16 -2.22 29.53
C ILE A 858 -10.91 -3.47 29.96
N TRP A 859 -12.03 -3.28 30.64
CA TRP A 859 -12.91 -4.34 31.10
C TRP A 859 -14.06 -4.53 30.12
N PHE A 860 -14.30 -5.75 29.69
CA PHE A 860 -15.35 -6.09 28.72
C PHE A 860 -16.13 -7.31 29.18
N VAL A 861 -17.37 -7.44 28.70
CA VAL A 861 -18.25 -8.54 29.07
C VAL A 861 -18.54 -9.42 27.87
N GLU A 862 -18.26 -10.70 28.02
CA GLU A 862 -18.61 -11.73 27.05
C GLU A 862 -19.98 -12.30 27.39
N GLN A 863 -21.03 -11.82 26.72
CA GLN A 863 -22.39 -12.22 27.07
C GLN A 863 -22.65 -13.72 26.84
N ARG A 864 -22.13 -14.26 25.73
CA ARG A 864 -22.30 -15.68 25.38
C ARG A 864 -21.21 -16.56 26.00
N GLY A 865 -20.00 -16.01 26.12
CA GLY A 865 -18.87 -16.63 26.82
C GLY A 865 -19.12 -16.77 28.33
N LYS A 866 -19.97 -15.91 28.91
CA LYS A 866 -20.30 -15.84 30.35
C LYS A 866 -19.08 -15.52 31.19
N LYS A 867 -18.29 -14.57 30.71
CA LYS A 867 -17.05 -14.13 31.34
C LYS A 867 -16.96 -12.62 31.42
N LEU A 868 -16.19 -12.14 32.39
CA LEU A 868 -15.69 -10.78 32.44
C LEU A 868 -14.24 -10.82 31.97
N GLY A 869 -13.93 -10.14 30.87
CA GLY A 869 -12.58 -9.99 30.36
C GLY A 869 -11.94 -8.68 30.82
N MET A 870 -10.63 -8.71 30.99
CA MET A 870 -9.80 -7.54 31.26
C MET A 870 -8.62 -7.54 30.29
N VAL A 871 -8.47 -6.47 29.53
CA VAL A 871 -7.28 -6.18 28.73
C VAL A 871 -6.35 -5.32 29.56
N SER A 872 -5.21 -5.89 29.94
CA SER A 872 -4.09 -5.12 30.47
C SER A 872 -3.21 -4.64 29.32
N ILE A 873 -2.82 -3.36 29.40
CA ILE A 873 -2.11 -2.66 28.31
C ILE A 873 -0.74 -2.27 28.84
N SER A 874 0.32 -2.67 28.13
CA SER A 874 1.69 -2.24 28.41
C SER A 874 2.33 -1.67 27.15
N SER A 875 3.26 -0.73 27.32
CA SER A 875 4.09 -0.22 26.23
C SER A 875 5.43 -0.94 26.28
N VAL A 876 5.87 -1.50 25.16
CA VAL A 876 7.28 -1.85 24.97
C VAL A 876 7.93 -0.65 24.29
N PRO A 877 9.06 -0.12 24.80
CA PRO A 877 9.78 0.94 24.09
C PRO A 877 10.19 0.43 22.71
N GLY A 878 9.47 0.83 21.67
CA GLY A 878 9.90 0.68 20.29
C GLY A 878 10.93 1.76 19.97
N GLN A 879 11.93 1.43 19.16
CA GLN A 879 12.80 2.45 18.62
C GLN A 879 12.02 3.25 17.56
N ALA A 880 11.94 4.56 17.80
CA ALA A 880 11.74 5.62 16.82
C ALA A 880 12.11 5.20 15.38
N LYS A 881 11.12 4.88 14.54
CA LYS A 881 11.33 4.81 13.09
C LYS A 881 11.50 6.23 12.57
N VAL A 882 12.69 6.54 12.06
CA VAL A 882 12.96 7.81 11.35
C VAL A 882 12.34 7.71 9.98
N VAL A 883 11.38 8.59 9.72
CA VAL A 883 10.66 8.71 8.46
C VAL A 883 11.16 9.99 7.83
N ILE A 884 11.91 9.88 6.74
CA ILE A 884 12.42 11.03 6.00
C ILE A 884 11.27 11.53 5.11
N ASP A 885 10.91 12.80 5.32
CA ASP A 885 9.84 13.53 4.65
C ASP A 885 9.97 13.46 3.11
N GLY A 886 8.99 12.79 2.48
CA GLY A 886 8.70 12.95 1.06
C GLY A 886 7.82 14.18 0.90
N SER A 887 8.44 15.30 0.51
CA SER A 887 7.81 16.59 0.19
C SER A 887 6.38 16.49 -0.33
N ASP A 888 5.47 17.33 0.18
CA ASP A 888 4.14 17.68 -0.36
C ASP A 888 3.98 17.33 -1.86
N GLU A 889 3.68 16.08 -2.19
CA GLU A 889 3.38 15.67 -3.56
C GLU A 889 1.89 15.44 -3.66
N PHE A 890 1.27 16.20 -4.56
CA PHE A 890 -0.11 16.05 -4.98
C PHE A 890 -0.45 14.57 -5.14
N ASP A 891 -1.31 14.06 -4.27
CA ASP A 891 -1.77 12.67 -4.29
C ASP A 891 -2.67 12.45 -5.51
N PHE A 892 -2.03 12.19 -6.65
CA PHE A 892 -2.71 11.83 -7.89
C PHE A 892 -2.78 10.32 -7.97
N ASN A 893 -4.00 9.79 -7.93
CA ASN A 893 -4.22 8.38 -8.21
C ASN A 893 -3.73 8.04 -9.64
N TYR A 894 -2.88 7.02 -9.78
CA TYR A 894 -2.33 6.56 -11.06
C TYR A 894 -3.41 6.38 -12.14
N ALA A 895 -4.59 5.87 -11.76
CA ALA A 895 -5.70 5.68 -12.68
C ALA A 895 -6.24 7.00 -13.26
N GLU A 896 -6.22 8.09 -12.51
CA GLU A 896 -6.69 9.40 -12.95
C GLU A 896 -5.77 10.03 -14.01
N ILE A 897 -4.46 9.81 -13.90
CA ILE A 897 -3.48 10.29 -14.88
C ILE A 897 -3.52 9.41 -16.14
N VAL A 898 -3.53 8.10 -15.96
CA VAL A 898 -3.28 7.15 -17.06
C VAL A 898 -4.52 6.87 -17.89
N SER A 899 -5.72 6.85 -17.29
CA SER A 899 -6.95 6.53 -18.03
C SER A 899 -7.23 7.51 -19.19
N PRO A 900 -7.11 8.84 -19.02
CA PRO A 900 -7.23 9.79 -20.13
C PRO A 900 -6.17 9.60 -21.22
N LEU A 901 -4.94 9.24 -20.84
CA LEU A 901 -3.85 8.99 -21.79
C LEU A 901 -4.11 7.74 -22.64
N ILE A 902 -4.57 6.65 -22.03
CA ILE A 902 -4.97 5.43 -22.74
C ILE A 902 -6.12 5.75 -23.71
N ALA A 903 -7.17 6.42 -23.23
CA ALA A 903 -8.32 6.79 -24.05
C ALA A 903 -7.91 7.67 -25.25
N GLY A 904 -7.10 8.70 -25.02
CA GLY A 904 -6.55 9.56 -26.07
C GLY A 904 -5.72 8.78 -27.09
N GLY A 905 -4.85 7.87 -26.62
CA GLY A 905 -4.03 7.05 -27.49
C GLY A 905 -4.83 6.02 -28.31
N ILE A 906 -5.92 5.47 -27.77
CA ILE A 906 -6.87 4.62 -28.53
C ILE A 906 -7.53 5.43 -29.66
N VAL A 907 -8.00 6.65 -29.37
CA VAL A 907 -8.62 7.52 -30.38
C VAL A 907 -7.61 7.85 -31.47
N ILE A 908 -6.39 8.27 -31.11
CA ILE A 908 -5.33 8.64 -32.05
C ILE A 908 -4.96 7.42 -32.92
N SER A 909 -4.66 6.26 -32.32
CA SER A 909 -4.30 5.05 -33.06
C SER A 909 -5.41 4.61 -34.01
N SER A 910 -6.68 4.72 -33.59
CA SER A 910 -7.85 4.44 -34.45
C SER A 910 -7.91 5.36 -35.67
N LEU A 911 -7.68 6.67 -35.50
CA LEU A 911 -7.64 7.64 -36.60
C LEU A 911 -6.50 7.35 -37.58
N PHE A 912 -5.31 7.04 -37.07
CA PHE A 912 -4.15 6.66 -37.88
C PHE A 912 -4.39 5.35 -38.64
N PHE A 913 -5.10 4.40 -38.02
CA PHE A 913 -5.45 3.13 -38.65
C PHE A 913 -6.43 3.34 -39.82
N VAL A 914 -7.50 4.12 -39.60
CA VAL A 914 -8.45 4.50 -40.65
C VAL A 914 -7.73 5.19 -41.81
N LYS A 915 -6.83 6.14 -41.51
CA LYS A 915 -5.99 6.79 -42.51
C LYS A 915 -5.14 5.78 -43.28
N SER A 916 -4.50 4.82 -42.60
CA SER A 916 -3.68 3.79 -43.24
C SER A 916 -4.50 2.90 -44.18
N VAL A 917 -5.73 2.56 -43.82
CA VAL A 917 -6.66 1.81 -44.68
C VAL A 917 -7.08 2.64 -45.89
N HIS A 918 -7.40 3.91 -45.71
CA HIS A 918 -7.76 4.83 -46.78
C HIS A 918 -6.60 5.03 -47.76
N ASP A 919 -5.40 5.28 -47.24
CA ASP A 919 -4.16 5.42 -48.00
C ASP A 919 -3.83 4.16 -48.80
N LYS A 920 -4.01 2.98 -48.19
CA LYS A 920 -3.86 1.69 -48.89
C LYS A 920 -4.82 1.56 -50.07
N ARG A 921 -6.11 1.88 -49.89
CA ARG A 921 -7.11 1.83 -50.98
C ARG A 921 -6.74 2.79 -52.11
N ARG A 922 -6.43 4.05 -51.77
CA ARG A 922 -6.00 5.09 -52.71
C ARG A 922 -4.78 4.66 -53.54
N ILE A 923 -3.77 4.07 -52.90
CA ILE A 923 -2.57 3.60 -53.58
C ILE A 923 -2.86 2.37 -54.45
N ASP A 924 -3.65 1.42 -53.99
CA ASP A 924 -4.01 0.25 -54.80
C ASP A 924 -4.81 0.67 -56.06
N GLU A 925 -5.71 1.65 -55.97
CA GLU A 925 -6.42 2.24 -57.13
C GLU A 925 -5.46 2.94 -58.11
N LEU A 926 -4.53 3.77 -57.61
CA LEU A 926 -3.51 4.42 -58.43
C LEU A 926 -2.66 3.42 -59.20
N LEU A 927 -2.33 2.28 -58.57
CA LEU A 927 -1.54 1.23 -59.19
C LEU A 927 -2.34 0.39 -60.20
N GLN A 928 -3.66 0.24 -60.02
CA GLN A 928 -4.53 -0.46 -60.97
C GLN A 928 -4.77 0.36 -62.25
N ASN A 929 -5.04 1.67 -62.12
CA ASN A 929 -5.31 2.56 -63.25
C ASN A 929 -4.11 2.77 -64.19
N ASP A 930 -2.90 2.51 -63.69
CA ASP A 930 -1.66 2.59 -64.47
C ASP A 930 -1.40 1.30 -65.28
N ILE A 931 -1.98 0.16 -64.86
CA ILE A 931 -1.89 -1.13 -65.58
C ILE A 931 -2.85 -1.14 -66.77
N THR A 932 -4.04 -0.55 -66.64
CA THR A 932 -5.05 -0.45 -67.71
C THR A 932 -4.71 0.57 -68.80
N LYS A 933 -3.77 1.49 -68.56
CA LYS A 933 -3.23 2.41 -69.59
C LYS A 933 -2.02 1.87 -70.35
N SER A 934 -1.39 0.79 -69.88
CA SER A 934 -0.22 0.16 -70.50
C SER A 934 -0.53 -1.14 -71.27
N SER A 935 -1.79 -1.60 -71.22
CA SER A 935 -2.36 -2.62 -72.10
C SER A 935 -3.11 -1.96 -73.24
#